data_AF-A0A329QM35-F1
#
_entry.id   AF-A0A329QM35-F1
#
_cell.length_a   1.000
_cell.length_b   1.000
_cell.length_c   1.000
_cell.angle_alpha   90.00
_cell.angle_beta   90.00
_cell.angle_gamma   90.00
#
_symmetry.space_group_name_H-M   'P 1'
#
loop_
_entity.id
_entity.type
_entity.pdbx_description
1 polymer ?
#
loop_
_entity_poly.entity_id
_entity_poly.type
_entity_poly.pdbx_seq_one_letter_code
_entity_poly.pdbx_strand_id
1 'polypeptide(L)'
;MKARKSPASTWVRARAAGKAGLTAAAATALAGAGLVALPSLPAWAEDGPNGEVEGYHWPGADPERGNNWEGTYRYPDGETMGWCASWLAWQPIYADDYVDGGELTYRNGDPMEPEKLRELAYIISAGSDVVLNEEGKIVDDYSAAVAVIMHNDTTEDDQYPEDVVINFFENNTDPEGNGQVTEDVPEIIEKLRTDAQTLYGPWETTVTADGTDDLVVGDEVEFTVEIIAGSGEPVPDRDVEIDTTGLADAPAQVTTDASGIATFTATVTDETAEVTASRLAPAETVDMQVPTSQHEGSWPQNMVKVDDNRTSGSTTVEAQQATGTAEVVKVDPEADDPEEPIAGATVEIRDAEDEVVETVTTEDEPVAVNDLPLGDYTAVEVDAPDGYIQDQTPVPFSLTEAGQTERVVVENLKGPDVTTQATAEQYVGLPIHDTADVTGHVPDDSVLTFELYGPSDEPACEDPIFSSEEITLSESGEYQMSDHYTPTEPGTYYWIEELTSADGQVLSRGECGADGEVTDVYDVPDVSTQAVPDQLVGEPITDTAIVSGDVIEGTAVEFELYGPSDEPTCEDPIFTSEQVDVPEAGEYPMTDSYTPSEAGTYYWVEHLIAPDGTVIASGDCGDENEITTVHPGDTDELPDTGAGGLGMAAAAGMLMLAAGAYTVRRTALSRSTS
;
A
#
# COMPACT_ATOMS: atom_id res chain seq x y z
N MET A 1 52.78 2.97 -45.63
CA MET A 1 53.27 2.71 -47.01
C MET A 1 52.13 3.05 -47.97
N LYS A 2 52.44 3.88 -48.99
CA LYS A 2 51.77 4.12 -50.31
C LYS A 2 50.27 3.72 -50.45
N ALA A 3 49.35 4.69 -50.58
CA ALA A 3 48.86 5.33 -51.83
C ALA A 3 47.71 4.54 -52.50
N ARG A 4 46.60 5.09 -53.03
CA ARG A 4 46.13 6.46 -53.35
C ARG A 4 44.62 6.36 -53.77
N LYS A 5 43.78 7.34 -53.37
CA LYS A 5 42.67 8.07 -54.08
C LYS A 5 41.67 7.30 -54.96
N SER A 6 40.35 7.56 -55.07
CA SER A 6 39.32 8.57 -54.69
C SER A 6 38.01 8.15 -55.47
N PRO A 7 36.82 8.81 -55.42
CA PRO A 7 36.23 9.78 -54.49
C PRO A 7 34.81 9.38 -53.98
N ALA A 8 34.28 10.24 -53.10
CA ALA A 8 32.98 10.21 -52.47
C ALA A 8 31.80 10.64 -53.37
N SER A 9 30.60 10.15 -53.06
CA SER A 9 29.37 10.94 -53.10
C SER A 9 28.55 10.64 -51.83
N THR A 10 27.92 11.68 -51.32
CA THR A 10 27.52 11.87 -49.93
C THR A 10 26.01 11.70 -49.82
N TRP A 11 25.54 10.76 -49.01
CA TRP A 11 24.15 10.72 -48.54
C TRP A 11 24.04 11.55 -47.25
N VAL A 12 23.25 12.63 -47.28
CA VAL A 12 22.83 13.37 -46.09
C VAL A 12 21.38 12.99 -45.79
N ARG A 13 21.18 12.17 -44.75
CA ARG A 13 19.90 12.06 -44.04
C ARG A 13 19.87 13.17 -42.98
N ALA A 14 18.92 14.09 -43.08
CA ALA A 14 18.67 15.06 -42.02
C ALA A 14 17.72 14.45 -40.99
N ARG A 15 18.26 14.23 -39.78
CA ARG A 15 17.52 14.08 -38.52
C ARG A 15 17.02 15.46 -38.10
N ALA A 16 15.75 15.59 -37.75
CA ALA A 16 15.28 16.62 -36.83
C ALA A 16 14.71 15.91 -35.59
N ALA A 17 15.31 16.18 -34.44
CA ALA A 17 14.81 15.78 -33.13
C ALA A 17 14.51 17.04 -32.33
N GLY A 18 13.35 17.06 -31.67
CA GLY A 18 12.98 18.04 -30.65
C GLY A 18 11.86 17.45 -29.79
N LYS A 19 12.25 16.83 -28.66
CA LYS A 19 11.35 16.40 -27.58
C LYS A 19 10.97 17.61 -26.71
N ALA A 20 9.71 17.75 -26.36
CA ALA A 20 9.26 18.33 -25.08
C ALA A 20 7.80 17.93 -24.78
N GLY A 21 7.59 17.28 -23.62
CA GLY A 21 6.37 17.34 -22.78
C GLY A 21 5.14 16.56 -23.22
N LEU A 22 4.96 15.36 -22.65
CA LEU A 22 3.64 14.73 -22.49
C LEU A 22 2.83 15.49 -21.43
N THR A 23 1.55 15.76 -21.72
CA THR A 23 0.43 15.70 -20.76
C THR A 23 -0.89 15.79 -21.53
N ALA A 24 -1.80 14.88 -21.21
CA ALA A 24 -3.22 14.81 -21.58
C ALA A 24 -3.57 14.68 -23.08
N ALA A 25 -3.92 13.45 -23.46
CA ALA A 25 -4.57 13.12 -24.71
C ALA A 25 -5.98 13.76 -24.77
N ALA A 26 -6.20 14.62 -25.76
CA ALA A 26 -7.52 14.94 -26.25
C ALA A 26 -7.72 14.16 -27.55
N ALA A 27 -8.61 13.17 -27.51
CA ALA A 27 -9.09 12.45 -28.68
C ALA A 27 -9.54 13.47 -29.74
N THR A 28 -8.76 13.56 -30.82
CA THR A 28 -9.12 14.31 -32.02
C THR A 28 -9.03 13.33 -33.17
N ALA A 29 -10.19 12.82 -33.58
CA ALA A 29 -10.36 12.12 -34.85
C ALA A 29 -9.86 13.03 -35.98
N LEU A 30 -8.63 12.78 -36.43
CA LEU A 30 -8.08 13.35 -37.64
C LEU A 30 -8.34 12.35 -38.76
N ALA A 31 -9.49 12.49 -39.41
CA ALA A 31 -9.67 12.08 -40.79
C ALA A 31 -8.66 12.87 -41.64
N GLY A 32 -7.44 12.36 -41.74
CA GLY A 32 -6.37 12.91 -42.53
C GLY A 32 -6.08 11.97 -43.68
N ALA A 33 -6.66 12.26 -44.85
CA ALA A 33 -6.29 11.64 -46.11
C ALA A 33 -4.78 11.82 -46.32
N GLY A 34 -4.02 10.76 -46.07
CA GLY A 34 -2.57 10.71 -46.23
C GLY A 34 -2.23 10.28 -47.65
N LEU A 35 -1.84 11.24 -48.48
CA LEU A 35 -1.35 11.00 -49.83
C LEU A 35 -0.01 10.22 -49.76
N VAL A 36 -0.02 8.91 -50.04
CA VAL A 36 1.20 8.14 -50.31
C VAL A 36 1.49 8.26 -51.80
N ALA A 37 2.46 9.12 -52.15
CA ALA A 37 2.96 9.24 -53.51
C ALA A 37 3.94 8.10 -53.81
N LEU A 38 3.57 7.18 -54.72
CA LEU A 38 4.50 6.25 -55.36
C LEU A 38 5.27 6.94 -56.51
N PRO A 39 6.50 6.50 -56.83
CA PRO A 39 7.33 7.12 -57.86
C PRO A 39 6.84 6.74 -59.26
N SER A 40 6.55 7.74 -60.09
CA SER A 40 6.15 7.62 -61.49
C SER A 40 7.34 7.79 -62.45
N LEU A 41 7.42 6.97 -63.51
CA LEU A 41 8.26 7.21 -64.69
C LEU A 41 7.38 7.18 -65.96
N PRO A 42 7.75 7.92 -67.04
CA PRO A 42 6.80 8.31 -68.09
C PRO A 42 6.73 7.30 -69.24
N ALA A 43 5.52 7.09 -69.79
CA ALA A 43 5.30 6.42 -71.08
C ALA A 43 4.22 7.17 -71.90
N TRP A 44 4.28 7.08 -73.23
CA TRP A 44 3.62 7.97 -74.21
C TRP A 44 2.33 7.39 -74.85
N ALA A 45 1.28 8.21 -75.07
CA ALA A 45 0.21 8.03 -76.08
C ALA A 45 -0.64 9.32 -76.33
N GLU A 46 -1.30 9.43 -77.50
CA GLU A 46 -1.96 10.63 -78.09
C GLU A 46 -3.48 10.41 -78.34
N ASP A 47 -4.33 11.45 -78.19
CA ASP A 47 -5.77 11.42 -78.58
C ASP A 47 -6.01 11.65 -80.09
N GLY A 48 -7.17 11.20 -80.59
CA GLY A 48 -7.62 11.35 -81.97
C GLY A 48 -9.06 11.87 -82.10
N PRO A 49 -9.45 12.41 -83.27
CA PRO A 49 -10.59 13.31 -83.36
C PRO A 49 -11.94 12.62 -83.72
N ASN A 50 -12.99 13.19 -83.11
CA ASN A 50 -14.31 13.56 -83.67
C ASN A 50 -15.53 12.64 -83.51
N GLY A 51 -16.64 13.30 -83.17
CA GLY A 51 -18.01 12.80 -83.25
C GLY A 51 -18.45 12.36 -84.65
N GLU A 52 -19.25 11.29 -84.65
CA GLU A 52 -20.07 10.65 -85.70
C GLU A 52 -19.78 10.99 -87.19
N VAL A 53 -18.99 10.16 -87.91
CA VAL A 53 -19.07 10.07 -89.39
C VAL A 53 -18.57 8.71 -89.95
N GLU A 54 -19.27 8.14 -90.95
CA GLU A 54 -18.79 7.05 -91.82
C GLU A 54 -17.36 7.31 -92.37
N GLY A 55 -16.43 6.39 -92.08
CA GLY A 55 -15.18 6.16 -92.81
C GLY A 55 -14.15 7.30 -92.82
N TYR A 56 -13.13 7.23 -91.96
CA TYR A 56 -11.84 7.87 -92.23
C TYR A 56 -10.65 7.18 -91.53
N HIS A 57 -9.60 6.94 -92.31
CA HIS A 57 -8.31 6.34 -91.94
C HIS A 57 -7.27 7.43 -91.62
N TRP A 58 -6.36 7.13 -90.69
CA TRP A 58 -5.15 7.92 -90.40
C TRP A 58 -4.23 7.97 -91.63
N PRO A 59 -3.55 9.08 -91.96
CA PRO A 59 -2.53 9.09 -93.01
C PRO A 59 -1.28 8.33 -92.53
N GLY A 60 -1.27 7.02 -92.76
CA GLY A 60 -0.19 6.10 -92.37
C GLY A 60 -0.62 4.86 -91.58
N ALA A 61 -1.89 4.76 -91.13
CA ALA A 61 -2.39 3.53 -90.53
C ALA A 61 -2.84 2.55 -91.61
N ASP A 62 -2.55 1.27 -91.40
CA ASP A 62 -2.97 0.17 -92.25
C ASP A 62 -4.51 0.09 -92.27
N PRO A 63 -5.15 0.15 -93.46
CA PRO A 63 -6.59 0.14 -93.54
C PRO A 63 -7.28 -1.13 -93.06
N GLU A 64 -6.54 -2.23 -92.95
CA GLU A 64 -7.07 -3.53 -92.49
C GLU A 64 -6.97 -3.71 -90.96
N ARG A 65 -6.26 -2.82 -90.26
CA ARG A 65 -6.20 -2.79 -88.78
C ARG A 65 -6.93 -1.56 -88.27
N GLY A 66 -8.20 -1.76 -87.90
CA GLY A 66 -9.05 -0.71 -87.34
C GLY A 66 -8.37 0.00 -86.17
N ASN A 67 -8.48 1.33 -86.13
CA ASN A 67 -7.86 2.13 -85.08
C ASN A 67 -8.44 1.76 -83.70
N ASN A 68 -7.54 1.47 -82.75
CA ASN A 68 -7.77 1.13 -81.35
C ASN A 68 -8.16 2.39 -80.55
N TRP A 69 -9.41 2.83 -80.65
CA TRP A 69 -9.96 3.87 -79.76
C TRP A 69 -10.91 3.21 -78.76
N GLU A 70 -10.70 3.49 -77.48
CA GLU A 70 -11.35 2.87 -76.33
C GLU A 70 -12.51 3.75 -75.85
N GLY A 71 -13.75 3.41 -76.18
CA GLY A 71 -14.93 4.11 -75.68
C GLY A 71 -15.16 5.54 -76.20
N THR A 72 -16.27 6.14 -75.76
CA THR A 72 -16.56 7.58 -75.88
C THR A 72 -17.03 8.12 -74.54
N TYR A 73 -17.10 9.43 -74.34
CA TYR A 73 -17.71 10.03 -73.13
C TYR A 73 -18.49 11.28 -73.49
N ARG A 74 -19.44 11.66 -72.63
CA ARG A 74 -20.27 12.86 -72.80
C ARG A 74 -19.93 13.92 -71.74
N TYR A 75 -19.50 15.09 -72.17
CA TYR A 75 -19.27 16.25 -71.30
C TYR A 75 -20.58 16.81 -70.72
N PRO A 76 -20.52 17.57 -69.61
CA PRO A 76 -21.69 18.24 -69.03
C PRO A 76 -22.43 19.21 -69.99
N ASP A 77 -21.75 19.70 -71.03
CA ASP A 77 -22.31 20.56 -72.08
C ASP A 77 -22.93 19.79 -73.26
N GLY A 78 -22.84 18.45 -73.25
CA GLY A 78 -23.41 17.53 -74.22
C GLY A 78 -22.48 17.13 -75.37
N GLU A 79 -21.22 17.59 -75.39
CA GLU A 79 -20.24 17.15 -76.40
C GLU A 79 -19.76 15.71 -76.13
N THR A 80 -19.63 14.90 -77.19
CA THR A 80 -19.11 13.52 -77.12
C THR A 80 -17.71 13.44 -77.72
N MET A 81 -16.73 12.89 -77.00
CA MET A 81 -15.38 12.61 -77.53
C MET A 81 -14.97 11.15 -77.31
N GLY A 82 -14.14 10.62 -78.22
CA GLY A 82 -13.47 9.33 -78.02
C GLY A 82 -12.31 9.48 -77.05
N TRP A 83 -11.97 8.41 -76.33
CA TRP A 83 -10.82 8.39 -75.41
C TRP A 83 -9.93 7.17 -75.64
N CYS A 84 -8.75 7.18 -75.02
CA CYS A 84 -7.85 6.03 -74.89
C CYS A 84 -7.55 5.87 -73.40
N ALA A 85 -7.87 4.73 -72.78
CA ALA A 85 -7.47 4.43 -71.41
C ALA A 85 -5.99 3.99 -71.41
N SER A 86 -5.07 4.95 -71.52
CA SER A 86 -3.75 4.68 -70.98
C SER A 86 -3.88 4.45 -69.47
N TRP A 87 -3.11 3.52 -68.92
CA TRP A 87 -2.99 3.10 -67.51
C TRP A 87 -2.85 4.20 -66.43
N LEU A 88 -2.94 5.46 -66.83
CA LEU A 88 -2.89 6.69 -66.06
C LEU A 88 -4.09 6.91 -65.13
N ALA A 89 -4.90 5.87 -64.83
CA ALA A 89 -6.06 5.95 -63.95
C ALA A 89 -5.75 6.58 -62.57
N TRP A 90 -4.46 6.69 -62.21
CA TRP A 90 -4.01 7.18 -60.93
C TRP A 90 -3.09 8.41 -60.98
N GLN A 91 -2.58 8.83 -62.14
CA GLN A 91 -1.75 10.04 -62.24
C GLN A 91 -1.85 10.75 -63.61
N PRO A 92 -2.10 12.07 -63.64
CA PRO A 92 -2.20 12.82 -64.89
C PRO A 92 -0.81 13.09 -65.51
N ILE A 93 -0.71 13.15 -66.85
CA ILE A 93 0.55 13.49 -67.55
C ILE A 93 0.92 14.97 -67.33
N TYR A 94 -0.08 15.82 -67.16
CA TYR A 94 0.06 17.24 -66.88
C TYR A 94 -0.36 17.52 -65.44
N ALA A 95 0.31 18.47 -64.79
CA ALA A 95 -0.10 18.96 -63.46
C ALA A 95 -1.29 19.93 -63.60
N ASP A 96 -2.39 19.45 -64.19
CA ASP A 96 -3.66 20.17 -64.32
C ASP A 96 -4.51 19.98 -63.05
N ASP A 97 -5.34 20.98 -62.74
CA ASP A 97 -6.39 20.83 -61.73
C ASP A 97 -7.59 20.11 -62.38
N TYR A 98 -8.20 19.16 -61.69
CA TYR A 98 -9.32 18.35 -62.17
C TYR A 98 -10.62 18.66 -61.41
N VAL A 99 -11.76 18.54 -62.08
CA VAL A 99 -13.10 18.67 -61.47
C VAL A 99 -13.99 17.51 -61.88
N ASP A 100 -14.89 17.13 -60.98
CA ASP A 100 -15.87 16.08 -61.26
C ASP A 100 -16.79 16.52 -62.41
N GLY A 101 -16.96 15.66 -63.40
CA GLY A 101 -17.84 15.93 -64.54
C GLY A 101 -17.70 14.94 -65.68
N GLY A 102 -18.83 14.60 -66.28
CA GLY A 102 -18.92 13.67 -67.43
C GLY A 102 -19.60 12.35 -67.07
N GLU A 103 -20.04 11.62 -68.09
CA GLU A 103 -20.63 10.28 -67.96
C GLU A 103 -19.80 9.28 -68.80
N LEU A 104 -19.44 8.14 -68.20
CA LEU A 104 -18.79 7.04 -68.91
C LEU A 104 -19.78 6.42 -69.90
N THR A 105 -19.41 6.40 -71.18
CA THR A 105 -20.24 5.81 -72.25
C THR A 105 -19.46 4.73 -72.99
N TYR A 106 -20.17 3.79 -73.60
CA TYR A 106 -19.56 2.85 -74.54
C TYR A 106 -19.01 3.59 -75.77
N ARG A 107 -18.25 2.89 -76.62
CA ARG A 107 -17.71 3.44 -77.88
C ARG A 107 -18.77 4.03 -78.82
N ASN A 108 -20.02 3.60 -78.72
CA ASN A 108 -21.14 4.05 -79.53
C ASN A 108 -21.82 5.33 -78.98
N GLY A 109 -21.43 5.82 -77.79
CA GLY A 109 -22.00 7.00 -77.14
C GLY A 109 -23.15 6.73 -76.17
N ASP A 110 -23.52 5.46 -75.95
CA ASP A 110 -24.55 5.07 -74.98
C ASP A 110 -23.99 5.00 -73.56
N PRO A 111 -24.74 5.46 -72.53
CA PRO A 111 -24.36 5.31 -71.13
C PRO A 111 -23.96 3.89 -70.76
N MET A 112 -22.89 3.73 -69.99
CA MET A 112 -22.54 2.42 -69.43
C MET A 112 -23.61 1.97 -68.42
N GLU A 113 -23.94 0.68 -68.47
CA GLU A 113 -24.89 0.09 -67.54
C GLU A 113 -24.35 0.14 -66.08
N PRO A 114 -25.20 0.34 -65.06
CA PRO A 114 -24.76 0.40 -63.66
C PRO A 114 -24.03 -0.84 -63.16
N GLU A 115 -24.33 -2.02 -63.73
CA GLU A 115 -23.58 -3.26 -63.47
C GLU A 115 -22.12 -3.16 -63.95
N LYS A 116 -21.91 -2.51 -65.11
CA LYS A 116 -20.57 -2.34 -65.67
C LYS A 116 -19.74 -1.30 -64.92
N LEU A 117 -20.38 -0.23 -64.46
CA LEU A 117 -19.73 0.77 -63.61
C LEU A 117 -19.29 0.18 -62.26
N ARG A 118 -20.10 -0.72 -61.68
CA ARG A 118 -19.72 -1.48 -60.46
C ARG A 118 -18.58 -2.44 -60.71
N GLU A 119 -18.61 -3.15 -61.84
CA GLU A 119 -17.53 -4.05 -62.23
C GLU A 119 -16.19 -3.30 -62.36
N LEU A 120 -16.21 -2.15 -63.04
CA LEU A 120 -15.06 -1.27 -63.16
C LEU A 120 -14.60 -0.72 -61.80
N ALA A 121 -15.53 -0.30 -60.92
CA ALA A 121 -15.18 0.17 -59.58
C ALA A 121 -14.42 -0.90 -58.77
N TYR A 122 -14.88 -2.16 -58.80
CA TYR A 122 -14.18 -3.28 -58.16
C TYR A 122 -12.80 -3.52 -58.77
N ILE A 123 -12.70 -3.60 -60.10
CA ILE A 123 -11.45 -3.94 -60.78
C ILE A 123 -10.40 -2.84 -60.58
N ILE A 124 -10.82 -1.58 -60.60
CA ILE A 124 -9.94 -0.43 -60.33
C ILE A 124 -9.46 -0.45 -58.88
N SER A 125 -10.36 -0.68 -57.91
CA SER A 125 -9.98 -0.79 -56.49
C SER A 125 -9.12 -2.00 -56.18
N ALA A 126 -9.35 -3.14 -56.84
CA ALA A 126 -8.51 -4.33 -56.71
C ALA A 126 -7.15 -4.14 -57.41
N GLY A 127 -7.10 -3.27 -58.44
CA GLY A 127 -5.90 -2.85 -59.14
C GLY A 127 -4.98 -1.89 -58.37
N SER A 128 -5.27 -1.56 -57.10
CA SER A 128 -4.33 -0.80 -56.24
C SER A 128 -2.98 -1.51 -56.03
N ASP A 129 -2.94 -2.83 -56.27
CA ASP A 129 -1.77 -3.69 -56.10
C ASP A 129 -0.98 -3.91 -57.41
N VAL A 130 -1.28 -3.16 -58.47
CA VAL A 130 -0.60 -3.24 -59.78
C VAL A 130 0.88 -2.89 -59.65
N VAL A 131 1.75 -3.79 -60.11
CA VAL A 131 3.21 -3.64 -60.03
C VAL A 131 3.76 -3.25 -61.40
N LEU A 132 4.45 -2.12 -61.45
CA LEU A 132 5.21 -1.66 -62.61
C LEU A 132 6.70 -1.69 -62.30
N ASN A 133 7.54 -1.94 -63.30
CA ASN A 133 8.98 -1.72 -63.13
C ASN A 133 9.33 -0.21 -63.18
N GLU A 134 10.59 0.11 -62.95
CA GLU A 134 11.10 1.49 -63.05
C GLU A 134 10.88 2.10 -64.45
N GLU A 135 10.62 1.32 -65.49
CA GLU A 135 10.36 1.83 -66.85
C GLU A 135 8.85 2.01 -67.14
N GLY A 136 7.99 1.80 -66.13
CA GLY A 136 6.53 1.89 -66.27
C GLY A 136 5.91 0.72 -67.04
N LYS A 137 6.64 -0.39 -67.20
CA LYS A 137 6.16 -1.59 -67.87
C LYS A 137 5.50 -2.56 -66.90
N ILE A 138 4.49 -3.27 -67.39
CA ILE A 138 3.78 -4.32 -66.66
C ILE A 138 4.74 -5.48 -66.42
N VAL A 139 4.83 -5.94 -65.17
CA VAL A 139 5.74 -7.01 -64.77
C VAL A 139 5.07 -8.25 -64.18
N ASP A 140 3.74 -8.28 -64.10
CA ASP A 140 3.00 -9.43 -63.57
C ASP A 140 1.65 -9.66 -64.29
N ASP A 141 1.13 -10.89 -64.15
CA ASP A 141 -0.09 -11.37 -64.81
C ASP A 141 -1.37 -10.66 -64.34
N TYR A 142 -1.41 -10.23 -63.08
CA TYR A 142 -2.57 -9.55 -62.51
C TYR A 142 -2.70 -8.14 -63.08
N SER A 143 -1.59 -7.41 -63.11
CA SER A 143 -1.47 -6.13 -63.81
C SER A 143 -1.80 -6.29 -65.29
N ALA A 144 -1.32 -7.34 -65.96
CA ALA A 144 -1.69 -7.63 -67.34
C ALA A 144 -3.22 -7.84 -67.53
N ALA A 145 -3.88 -8.55 -66.63
CA ALA A 145 -5.32 -8.81 -66.68
C ALA A 145 -6.16 -7.54 -66.49
N VAL A 146 -5.83 -6.72 -65.47
CA VAL A 146 -6.51 -5.43 -65.21
C VAL A 146 -6.41 -4.51 -66.43
N ALA A 147 -5.24 -4.49 -67.11
CA ALA A 147 -5.02 -3.76 -68.36
C ALA A 147 -6.05 -4.07 -69.43
N VAL A 148 -6.18 -5.39 -69.68
CA VAL A 148 -6.94 -5.92 -70.79
C VAL A 148 -8.42 -5.67 -70.54
N ILE A 149 -8.87 -5.80 -69.30
CA ILE A 149 -10.25 -5.48 -68.92
C ILE A 149 -10.54 -4.00 -69.18
N MET A 150 -9.71 -3.09 -68.63
CA MET A 150 -9.92 -1.64 -68.80
C MET A 150 -9.93 -1.21 -70.28
N HIS A 151 -9.07 -1.82 -71.11
CA HIS A 151 -8.97 -1.52 -72.54
C HIS A 151 -10.13 -2.13 -73.37
N ASN A 152 -10.63 -3.32 -73.02
CA ASN A 152 -11.61 -4.03 -73.84
C ASN A 152 -13.06 -3.62 -73.52
N ASP A 153 -13.37 -3.42 -72.24
CA ASP A 153 -14.74 -3.31 -71.73
C ASP A 153 -15.42 -1.96 -71.98
N THR A 154 -14.69 -1.02 -72.59
CA THR A 154 -15.22 0.28 -73.04
C THR A 154 -15.80 0.21 -74.46
N THR A 155 -15.72 -0.96 -75.11
CA THR A 155 -16.24 -1.21 -76.46
C THR A 155 -17.38 -2.23 -76.40
N GLU A 156 -18.53 -1.89 -76.99
CA GLU A 156 -19.81 -2.62 -76.82
C GLU A 156 -19.85 -4.02 -77.48
N ASP A 157 -18.80 -4.42 -78.22
CA ASP A 157 -18.75 -5.67 -78.98
C ASP A 157 -17.81 -6.69 -78.28
N ASP A 158 -18.40 -7.71 -77.64
CA ASP A 158 -17.76 -8.89 -77.03
C ASP A 158 -16.90 -9.74 -78.01
N GLN A 159 -16.58 -9.23 -79.19
CA GLN A 159 -15.82 -9.94 -80.22
C GLN A 159 -14.51 -9.22 -80.48
N TYR A 160 -13.48 -9.55 -79.72
CA TYR A 160 -12.10 -9.23 -80.09
C TYR A 160 -11.24 -10.48 -80.34
N PRO A 161 -10.57 -10.57 -81.51
CA PRO A 161 -9.66 -11.66 -81.83
C PRO A 161 -8.34 -11.58 -81.04
N GLU A 162 -7.70 -12.74 -80.82
CA GLU A 162 -6.48 -12.94 -80.01
C GLU A 162 -5.29 -12.02 -80.39
N ASP A 163 -5.31 -11.36 -81.55
CA ASP A 163 -4.23 -10.57 -82.14
C ASP A 163 -4.06 -9.15 -81.57
N VAL A 164 -5.08 -8.57 -80.93
CA VAL A 164 -4.98 -7.25 -80.26
C VAL A 164 -4.34 -7.36 -78.87
N VAL A 165 -4.69 -8.43 -78.14
CA VAL A 165 -4.09 -8.80 -76.85
C VAL A 165 -2.57 -8.98 -77.00
N ILE A 166 -2.14 -9.65 -78.07
CA ILE A 166 -0.72 -9.86 -78.41
C ILE A 166 0.01 -8.52 -78.66
N ASN A 167 -0.57 -7.58 -79.42
CA ASN A 167 0.08 -6.29 -79.69
C ASN A 167 0.16 -5.36 -78.46
N PHE A 168 -0.82 -5.43 -77.56
CA PHE A 168 -0.78 -4.66 -76.31
C PHE A 168 0.35 -5.16 -75.40
N PHE A 169 0.46 -6.49 -75.24
CA PHE A 169 1.52 -7.12 -74.45
C PHE A 169 2.91 -6.91 -75.05
N GLU A 170 3.07 -7.05 -76.37
CA GLU A 170 4.36 -6.84 -77.06
C GLU A 170 4.91 -5.42 -76.87
N ASN A 171 4.05 -4.41 -76.68
CA ASN A 171 4.47 -3.02 -76.49
C ASN A 171 4.64 -2.61 -75.01
N ASN A 172 3.87 -3.19 -74.09
CA ASN A 172 3.80 -2.74 -72.69
C ASN A 172 4.41 -3.69 -71.65
N THR A 173 4.91 -4.87 -72.04
CA THR A 173 5.65 -5.80 -71.17
C THR A 173 7.17 -5.65 -71.33
N ASP A 174 7.93 -6.02 -70.29
CA ASP A 174 9.40 -5.99 -70.28
C ASP A 174 9.97 -7.11 -71.19
N PRO A 175 10.71 -6.78 -72.28
CA PRO A 175 11.27 -7.77 -73.20
C PRO A 175 12.44 -8.58 -72.61
N GLU A 176 13.06 -8.16 -71.50
CA GLU A 176 14.27 -8.79 -70.94
C GLU A 176 14.00 -9.86 -69.86
N GLY A 177 12.74 -10.08 -69.48
CA GLY A 177 12.28 -11.31 -68.82
C GLY A 177 12.59 -11.44 -67.32
N ASN A 178 11.91 -10.64 -66.49
CA ASN A 178 11.67 -10.97 -65.07
C ASN A 178 10.18 -11.07 -64.68
N GLY A 179 9.27 -10.91 -65.64
CA GLY A 179 7.85 -11.21 -65.49
C GLY A 179 7.34 -11.68 -66.84
N GLN A 180 7.31 -12.99 -67.07
CA GLN A 180 6.59 -13.50 -68.24
C GLN A 180 5.12 -13.35 -67.91
N VAL A 181 4.42 -12.50 -68.65
CA VAL A 181 2.97 -12.59 -68.71
C VAL A 181 2.65 -13.98 -69.27
N THR A 182 2.08 -14.85 -68.44
CA THR A 182 1.89 -16.28 -68.71
C THR A 182 0.58 -16.54 -69.47
N GLU A 183 0.30 -17.81 -69.78
CA GLU A 183 -1.00 -18.24 -70.34
C GLU A 183 -2.16 -18.07 -69.33
N ASP A 184 -1.89 -17.67 -68.08
CA ASP A 184 -2.88 -17.64 -66.99
C ASP A 184 -3.69 -16.32 -66.93
N VAL A 185 -3.32 -15.30 -67.73
CA VAL A 185 -4.05 -14.00 -67.80
C VAL A 185 -5.55 -14.15 -68.09
N PRO A 186 -6.01 -14.98 -69.04
CA PRO A 186 -7.44 -15.19 -69.26
C PRO A 186 -8.17 -15.72 -68.02
N GLU A 187 -7.53 -16.59 -67.23
CA GLU A 187 -8.10 -17.12 -65.99
C GLU A 187 -8.21 -16.02 -64.91
N ILE A 188 -7.21 -15.13 -64.82
CA ILE A 188 -7.25 -13.97 -63.91
C ILE A 188 -8.33 -12.97 -64.34
N ILE A 189 -8.49 -12.74 -65.65
CA ILE A 189 -9.57 -11.88 -66.18
C ILE A 189 -10.93 -12.46 -65.78
N GLU A 190 -11.15 -13.75 -66.01
CA GLU A 190 -12.40 -14.41 -65.64
C GLU A 190 -12.65 -14.35 -64.14
N LYS A 191 -11.61 -14.54 -63.32
CA LYS A 191 -11.68 -14.40 -61.86
C LYS A 191 -12.04 -12.97 -61.45
N LEU A 192 -11.35 -11.95 -61.99
CA LEU A 192 -11.62 -10.55 -61.68
C LEU A 192 -13.04 -10.14 -62.01
N ARG A 193 -13.56 -10.55 -63.17
CA ARG A 193 -14.95 -10.29 -63.56
C ARG A 193 -15.94 -11.01 -62.67
N THR A 194 -15.65 -12.26 -62.31
CA THR A 194 -16.49 -13.05 -61.41
C THR A 194 -16.55 -12.41 -60.03
N ASP A 195 -15.38 -12.07 -59.46
CA ASP A 195 -15.27 -11.38 -58.19
C ASP A 195 -15.97 -10.01 -58.26
N ALA A 196 -15.87 -9.27 -59.36
CA ALA A 196 -16.49 -7.97 -59.49
C ALA A 196 -18.03 -8.04 -59.51
N GLN A 197 -18.60 -9.17 -59.96
CA GLN A 197 -20.05 -9.41 -59.93
C GLN A 197 -20.55 -9.86 -58.55
N THR A 198 -19.69 -10.56 -57.78
CA THR A 198 -20.07 -11.14 -56.49
C THR A 198 -19.58 -10.34 -55.29
N LEU A 199 -18.51 -9.57 -55.40
CA LEU A 199 -17.83 -8.85 -54.32
C LEU A 199 -17.81 -7.32 -54.56
N TYR A 200 -18.78 -6.79 -55.30
CA TYR A 200 -18.88 -5.35 -55.56
C TYR A 200 -19.06 -4.53 -54.27
N GLY A 201 -18.65 -3.26 -54.33
CA GLY A 201 -18.76 -2.31 -53.23
C GLY A 201 -20.17 -1.72 -53.02
N PRO A 202 -20.40 -0.99 -51.93
CA PRO A 202 -19.48 -0.80 -50.81
C PRO A 202 -19.39 -2.07 -49.97
N TRP A 203 -18.22 -2.33 -49.38
CA TRP A 203 -18.09 -3.39 -48.38
C TRP A 203 -18.52 -2.90 -47.01
N GLU A 204 -19.04 -3.81 -46.20
CA GLU A 204 -19.32 -3.59 -44.79
C GLU A 204 -18.32 -4.41 -43.96
N THR A 205 -17.67 -3.77 -43.00
CA THR A 205 -16.76 -4.42 -42.06
C THR A 205 -17.34 -4.33 -40.67
N THR A 206 -17.50 -5.48 -40.01
CA THR A 206 -17.88 -5.56 -38.61
C THR A 206 -16.72 -6.13 -37.80
N VAL A 207 -16.59 -5.66 -36.56
CA VAL A 207 -15.64 -6.19 -35.59
C VAL A 207 -16.44 -6.55 -34.35
N THR A 208 -16.27 -7.78 -33.87
CA THR A 208 -16.88 -8.26 -32.63
C THR A 208 -15.81 -8.80 -31.71
N ALA A 209 -16.08 -8.76 -30.40
CA ALA A 209 -15.24 -9.37 -29.38
C ALA A 209 -16.08 -10.40 -28.63
N ASP A 210 -15.51 -11.58 -28.42
CA ASP A 210 -16.17 -12.67 -27.70
C ASP A 210 -15.65 -12.75 -26.26
N GLY A 211 -16.54 -13.10 -25.31
CA GLY A 211 -16.18 -13.31 -23.91
C GLY A 211 -15.86 -12.03 -23.14
N THR A 212 -16.61 -10.94 -23.38
CA THR A 212 -16.36 -9.63 -22.77
C THR A 212 -17.00 -9.39 -21.40
N ASP A 213 -17.67 -10.41 -20.84
CA ASP A 213 -18.28 -10.32 -19.52
C ASP A 213 -17.20 -10.43 -18.42
N ASP A 214 -17.23 -9.51 -17.45
CA ASP A 214 -16.36 -9.49 -16.26
C ASP A 214 -14.83 -9.49 -16.57
N LEU A 215 -14.43 -8.89 -17.70
CA LEU A 215 -13.02 -8.77 -18.08
C LEU A 215 -12.20 -8.01 -17.02
N VAL A 216 -10.95 -8.45 -16.85
CA VAL A 216 -9.95 -7.79 -16.01
C VAL A 216 -8.73 -7.44 -16.87
N VAL A 217 -8.06 -6.32 -16.57
CA VAL A 217 -6.79 -5.96 -17.22
C VAL A 217 -5.79 -7.13 -17.07
N GLY A 218 -5.24 -7.59 -18.20
CA GLY A 218 -4.40 -8.77 -18.31
C GLY A 218 -5.08 -9.98 -18.97
N ASP A 219 -6.41 -9.96 -19.13
CA ASP A 219 -7.14 -11.02 -19.82
C ASP A 219 -6.91 -10.99 -21.34
N GLU A 220 -6.96 -12.17 -21.96
CA GLU A 220 -6.87 -12.33 -23.41
C GLU A 220 -8.29 -12.38 -24.01
N VAL A 221 -8.53 -11.58 -25.05
CA VAL A 221 -9.82 -11.47 -25.75
C VAL A 221 -9.65 -11.90 -27.20
N GLU A 222 -10.59 -12.69 -27.71
CA GLU A 222 -10.68 -13.05 -29.14
C GLU A 222 -11.54 -12.03 -29.89
N PHE A 223 -11.00 -11.47 -30.96
CA PHE A 223 -11.67 -10.54 -31.86
C PHE A 223 -11.95 -11.23 -33.19
N THR A 224 -13.13 -10.96 -33.73
CA THR A 224 -13.58 -11.44 -35.04
C THR A 224 -13.84 -10.25 -35.96
N VAL A 225 -13.20 -10.24 -37.12
CA VAL A 225 -13.42 -9.28 -38.21
C VAL A 225 -14.17 -9.99 -39.32
N GLU A 226 -15.32 -9.45 -39.72
CA GLU A 226 -16.13 -9.96 -40.83
C GLU A 226 -16.24 -8.89 -41.93
N ILE A 227 -16.02 -9.29 -43.18
CA ILE A 227 -16.22 -8.43 -44.34
C ILE A 227 -17.25 -9.03 -45.28
N ILE A 228 -18.32 -8.28 -45.50
CA ILE A 228 -19.41 -8.62 -46.40
C ILE A 228 -19.44 -7.62 -47.56
N ALA A 229 -19.49 -8.11 -48.79
CA ALA A 229 -19.61 -7.27 -49.97
C ALA A 229 -21.03 -6.67 -50.09
N GLY A 230 -21.20 -5.66 -50.95
CA GLY A 230 -22.51 -5.04 -51.22
C GLY A 230 -23.55 -6.03 -51.78
N SER A 231 -23.12 -7.19 -52.28
CA SER A 231 -23.95 -8.31 -52.71
C SER A 231 -24.54 -9.13 -51.56
N GLY A 232 -23.97 -9.05 -50.36
CA GLY A 232 -24.21 -9.96 -49.24
C GLY A 232 -23.32 -11.20 -49.22
N GLU A 233 -22.39 -11.36 -50.18
CA GLU A 233 -21.41 -12.46 -50.18
C GLU A 233 -20.21 -12.14 -49.27
N PRO A 234 -19.59 -13.16 -48.64
CA PRO A 234 -18.38 -12.98 -47.87
C PRO A 234 -17.19 -12.62 -48.76
N VAL A 235 -16.25 -11.82 -48.24
CA VAL A 235 -15.07 -11.37 -48.98
C VAL A 235 -13.81 -12.15 -48.54
N PRO A 236 -13.38 -13.19 -49.26
CA PRO A 236 -12.25 -14.03 -48.87
C PRO A 236 -10.89 -13.47 -49.30
N ASP A 237 -9.84 -13.96 -48.62
CA ASP A 237 -8.43 -13.72 -48.94
C ASP A 237 -8.07 -12.22 -49.00
N ARG A 238 -8.56 -11.44 -48.03
CA ARG A 238 -8.28 -10.00 -47.93
C ARG A 238 -7.59 -9.63 -46.65
N ASP A 239 -6.49 -8.92 -46.81
CA ASP A 239 -5.72 -8.34 -45.73
C ASP A 239 -6.41 -7.11 -45.15
N VAL A 240 -6.59 -7.07 -43.83
CA VAL A 240 -7.28 -6.01 -43.10
C VAL A 240 -6.30 -5.40 -42.10
N GLU A 241 -6.13 -4.10 -42.14
CA GLU A 241 -5.27 -3.35 -41.21
C GLU A 241 -5.97 -3.27 -39.85
N ILE A 242 -5.22 -3.54 -38.78
CA ILE A 242 -5.71 -3.54 -37.40
C ILE A 242 -4.99 -2.45 -36.62
N ASP A 243 -5.77 -1.48 -36.13
CA ASP A 243 -5.31 -0.42 -35.24
C ASP A 243 -5.94 -0.63 -33.86
N THR A 244 -5.12 -0.57 -32.80
CA THR A 244 -5.58 -0.81 -31.43
C THR A 244 -5.13 0.27 -30.46
N THR A 245 -5.93 0.46 -29.41
CA THR A 245 -5.55 1.20 -28.20
C THR A 245 -5.97 0.38 -26.97
N GLY A 246 -5.17 0.38 -25.90
CA GLY A 246 -5.44 -0.41 -24.70
C GLY A 246 -5.31 -1.94 -24.86
N LEU A 247 -4.62 -2.40 -25.91
CA LEU A 247 -4.35 -3.81 -26.17
C LEU A 247 -2.86 -4.07 -26.45
N ALA A 248 -2.35 -5.20 -25.98
CA ALA A 248 -1.06 -5.76 -26.34
C ALA A 248 -1.20 -6.99 -27.24
N ASP A 249 -0.13 -7.34 -27.94
CA ASP A 249 0.01 -8.56 -28.78
C ASP A 249 -0.93 -8.67 -29.99
N ALA A 250 -1.76 -7.65 -30.26
CA ALA A 250 -2.57 -7.59 -31.46
C ALA A 250 -1.69 -7.56 -32.73
N PRO A 251 -2.05 -8.33 -33.79
CA PRO A 251 -1.36 -8.27 -35.07
C PRO A 251 -1.65 -6.94 -35.78
N ALA A 252 -0.70 -6.43 -36.57
CA ALA A 252 -0.93 -5.23 -37.38
C ALA A 252 -1.89 -5.47 -38.57
N GLN A 253 -2.08 -6.73 -38.96
CA GLN A 253 -2.90 -7.13 -40.09
C GLN A 253 -3.40 -8.57 -39.93
N VAL A 254 -4.60 -8.83 -40.43
CA VAL A 254 -5.21 -10.17 -40.50
C VAL A 254 -5.76 -10.43 -41.91
N THR A 255 -5.84 -11.69 -42.33
CA THR A 255 -6.38 -12.06 -43.65
C THR A 255 -7.69 -12.83 -43.50
N THR A 256 -8.74 -12.43 -44.21
CA THR A 256 -10.03 -13.13 -44.19
C THR A 256 -9.96 -14.52 -44.82
N ASP A 257 -10.65 -15.48 -44.23
CA ASP A 257 -10.80 -16.83 -44.74
C ASP A 257 -11.88 -16.93 -45.84
N ALA A 258 -12.19 -18.15 -46.28
CA ALA A 258 -13.21 -18.40 -47.30
C ALA A 258 -14.63 -17.91 -46.91
N SER A 259 -14.88 -17.67 -45.62
CA SER A 259 -16.14 -17.15 -45.08
C SER A 259 -16.12 -15.64 -44.90
N GLY A 260 -15.05 -14.95 -45.33
CA GLY A 260 -14.90 -13.50 -45.16
C GLY A 260 -14.57 -13.10 -43.72
N ILE A 261 -14.11 -14.05 -42.90
CA ILE A 261 -13.86 -13.86 -41.47
C ILE A 261 -12.37 -14.00 -41.18
N ALA A 262 -11.85 -13.13 -40.32
CA ALA A 262 -10.53 -13.28 -39.70
C ALA A 262 -10.65 -13.17 -38.18
N THR A 263 -9.94 -14.02 -37.44
CA THR A 263 -9.88 -13.96 -35.97
C THR A 263 -8.46 -13.73 -35.48
N PHE A 264 -8.34 -13.04 -34.34
CA PHE A 264 -7.07 -12.86 -33.64
C PHE A 264 -7.31 -12.66 -32.15
N THR A 265 -6.28 -12.89 -31.33
CA THR A 265 -6.33 -12.62 -29.89
C THR A 265 -5.44 -11.43 -29.52
N ALA A 266 -5.81 -10.73 -28.45
CA ALA A 266 -5.04 -9.64 -27.88
C ALA A 266 -5.26 -9.56 -26.36
N THR A 267 -4.26 -9.07 -25.65
CA THR A 267 -4.29 -8.92 -24.17
C THR A 267 -4.77 -7.53 -23.81
N VAL A 268 -5.75 -7.41 -22.92
CA VAL A 268 -6.25 -6.11 -22.43
C VAL A 268 -5.23 -5.46 -21.50
N THR A 269 -4.81 -4.23 -21.79
CA THR A 269 -3.83 -3.50 -20.95
C THR A 269 -4.44 -2.34 -20.18
N ASP A 270 -5.60 -1.84 -20.63
CA ASP A 270 -6.26 -0.66 -20.11
C ASP A 270 -7.72 -0.98 -19.78
N GLU A 271 -8.37 -0.19 -18.92
CA GLU A 271 -9.78 -0.38 -18.55
C GLU A 271 -10.75 -0.24 -19.75
N THR A 272 -10.35 0.54 -20.75
CA THR A 272 -11.08 0.68 -22.02
C THR A 272 -10.12 0.42 -23.16
N ALA A 273 -10.45 -0.53 -24.02
CA ALA A 273 -9.64 -0.89 -25.16
C ALA A 273 -10.46 -0.86 -26.46
N GLU A 274 -9.87 -0.35 -27.54
CA GLU A 274 -10.54 -0.17 -28.83
C GLU A 274 -9.77 -0.90 -29.93
N VAL A 275 -10.51 -1.56 -30.81
CA VAL A 275 -10.01 -2.15 -32.05
C VAL A 275 -10.72 -1.50 -33.22
N THR A 276 -9.95 -1.03 -34.20
CA THR A 276 -10.44 -0.63 -35.51
C THR A 276 -9.83 -1.53 -36.57
N ALA A 277 -10.68 -2.17 -37.37
CA ALA A 277 -10.28 -2.93 -38.54
C ALA A 277 -10.64 -2.13 -39.79
N SER A 278 -9.69 -1.89 -40.68
CA SER A 278 -9.95 -1.11 -41.89
C SER A 278 -9.20 -1.61 -43.12
N ARG A 279 -9.77 -1.36 -44.30
CA ARG A 279 -9.14 -1.64 -45.60
C ARG A 279 -9.74 -0.74 -46.67
N LEU A 280 -8.96 -0.51 -47.74
CA LEU A 280 -9.51 -0.11 -49.04
C LEU A 280 -10.61 -1.10 -49.48
N ALA A 281 -11.75 -0.55 -49.87
CA ALA A 281 -12.91 -1.24 -50.40
C ALA A 281 -13.26 -0.67 -51.78
N PRO A 282 -13.86 -1.49 -52.66
CA PRO A 282 -14.51 -1.00 -53.86
C PRO A 282 -15.57 0.07 -53.55
N ALA A 283 -15.63 1.12 -54.35
CA ALA A 283 -16.77 2.03 -54.34
C ALA A 283 -17.99 1.39 -55.02
N GLU A 284 -19.17 1.98 -54.81
CA GLU A 284 -20.41 1.58 -55.51
C GLU A 284 -20.37 1.90 -57.01
N THR A 285 -19.59 2.91 -57.41
CA THR A 285 -19.45 3.33 -58.81
C THR A 285 -18.10 4.01 -59.03
N VAL A 286 -17.85 4.39 -60.28
CA VAL A 286 -16.68 5.16 -60.70
C VAL A 286 -17.10 6.58 -61.04
N ASP A 287 -16.29 7.56 -60.64
CA ASP A 287 -16.47 8.95 -61.03
C ASP A 287 -15.55 9.32 -62.18
N MET A 288 -15.95 10.34 -62.94
CA MET A 288 -15.13 10.91 -64.01
C MET A 288 -14.68 12.31 -63.61
N GLN A 289 -13.39 12.58 -63.81
CA GLN A 289 -12.83 13.90 -63.65
C GLN A 289 -12.28 14.43 -64.97
N VAL A 290 -12.57 15.71 -65.24
CA VAL A 290 -12.12 16.44 -66.42
C VAL A 290 -11.12 17.52 -66.03
N PRO A 291 -10.14 17.85 -66.89
CA PRO A 291 -9.14 18.84 -66.59
C PRO A 291 -9.75 20.25 -66.71
N THR A 292 -9.43 21.14 -65.79
CA THR A 292 -9.92 22.52 -65.75
C THR A 292 -9.17 23.46 -66.70
N SER A 293 -7.99 23.05 -67.18
CA SER A 293 -7.19 23.73 -68.19
C SER A 293 -6.95 22.82 -69.39
N GLN A 294 -7.03 23.39 -70.60
CA GLN A 294 -6.53 22.76 -71.81
C GLN A 294 -5.21 23.43 -72.21
N HIS A 295 -4.12 22.67 -72.35
CA HIS A 295 -2.88 23.23 -72.87
C HIS A 295 -2.97 23.42 -74.39
N GLU A 296 -2.54 24.58 -74.89
CA GLU A 296 -2.51 24.84 -76.34
C GLU A 296 -1.60 23.83 -77.05
N GLY A 297 -2.20 22.99 -77.90
CA GLY A 297 -1.51 21.94 -78.63
C GLY A 297 -1.37 20.61 -77.89
N SER A 298 -2.01 20.46 -76.72
CA SER A 298 -2.23 19.16 -76.07
C SER A 298 -3.69 18.75 -76.17
N TRP A 299 -3.94 17.47 -75.96
CA TRP A 299 -5.27 16.90 -75.85
C TRP A 299 -5.71 16.82 -74.38
N PRO A 300 -7.01 17.01 -74.06
CA PRO A 300 -7.51 16.95 -72.69
C PRO A 300 -7.54 15.52 -72.17
N GLN A 301 -6.97 15.29 -70.98
CA GLN A 301 -6.95 13.97 -70.33
C GLN A 301 -8.05 13.90 -69.28
N ASN A 302 -8.97 12.94 -69.41
CA ASN A 302 -9.95 12.67 -68.37
C ASN A 302 -9.48 11.50 -67.51
N MET A 303 -9.88 11.50 -66.25
CA MET A 303 -9.53 10.46 -65.28
C MET A 303 -10.78 9.72 -64.83
N VAL A 304 -10.71 8.39 -64.83
CA VAL A 304 -11.66 7.55 -64.08
C VAL A 304 -11.12 7.45 -62.66
N LYS A 305 -11.89 7.93 -61.71
CA LYS A 305 -11.54 7.94 -60.30
C LYS A 305 -12.46 7.00 -59.56
N VAL A 306 -11.88 6.12 -58.78
CA VAL A 306 -12.58 5.52 -57.64
C VAL A 306 -12.17 6.33 -56.42
N ASP A 307 -13.14 6.84 -55.68
CA ASP A 307 -12.84 7.46 -54.39
C ASP A 307 -12.10 6.47 -53.49
N ASP A 308 -11.20 6.98 -52.66
CA ASP A 308 -10.55 6.19 -51.60
C ASP A 308 -11.61 5.77 -50.59
N ASN A 309 -12.34 4.72 -50.94
CA ASN A 309 -13.44 4.19 -50.18
C ASN A 309 -12.86 3.18 -49.22
N ARG A 310 -12.79 3.52 -47.94
CA ARG A 310 -12.35 2.59 -46.91
C ARG A 310 -13.56 2.02 -46.21
N THR A 311 -13.59 0.70 -46.10
CA THR A 311 -14.46 0.03 -45.14
C THR A 311 -13.74 -0.02 -43.80
N SER A 312 -14.48 0.22 -42.72
CA SER A 312 -13.96 0.12 -41.36
C SER A 312 -15.04 -0.33 -40.40
N GLY A 313 -14.69 -1.26 -39.52
CA GLY A 313 -15.47 -1.61 -38.34
C GLY A 313 -14.65 -1.31 -37.09
N SER A 314 -15.33 -0.99 -35.99
CA SER A 314 -14.67 -0.83 -34.68
C SER A 314 -15.50 -1.46 -33.58
N THR A 315 -14.82 -1.90 -32.52
CA THR A 315 -15.45 -2.34 -31.28
C THR A 315 -14.63 -1.87 -30.09
N THR A 316 -15.31 -1.69 -28.96
CA THR A 316 -14.69 -1.34 -27.68
C THR A 316 -14.99 -2.45 -26.68
N VAL A 317 -13.99 -2.80 -25.88
CA VAL A 317 -14.13 -3.69 -24.72
C VAL A 317 -13.80 -2.91 -23.46
N GLU A 318 -14.53 -3.19 -22.39
CA GLU A 318 -14.33 -2.58 -21.08
C GLU A 318 -13.86 -3.68 -20.12
N ALA A 319 -12.84 -3.39 -19.32
CA ALA A 319 -12.26 -4.28 -18.33
C ALA A 319 -12.12 -3.55 -16.98
N GLN A 320 -12.22 -4.32 -15.91
CA GLN A 320 -11.94 -3.85 -14.55
C GLN A 320 -10.42 -3.89 -14.30
N GLN A 321 -9.93 -3.00 -13.46
CA GLN A 321 -8.56 -3.07 -13.00
C GLN A 321 -8.33 -4.36 -12.21
N ALA A 322 -7.20 -5.04 -12.44
CA ALA A 322 -6.83 -6.21 -11.68
C ALA A 322 -6.55 -5.85 -10.23
N THR A 323 -7.11 -6.63 -9.30
CA THR A 323 -6.95 -6.43 -7.87
C THR A 323 -6.43 -7.68 -7.16
N GLY A 324 -5.87 -7.49 -5.97
CA GLY A 324 -5.50 -8.53 -5.03
C GLY A 324 -6.03 -8.22 -3.62
N THR A 325 -5.54 -8.97 -2.64
CA THR A 325 -5.95 -8.89 -1.24
C THR A 325 -4.73 -8.89 -0.34
N ALA A 326 -4.67 -7.97 0.63
CA ALA A 326 -3.72 -8.03 1.72
C ALA A 326 -4.39 -8.63 2.95
N GLU A 327 -3.86 -9.72 3.49
CA GLU A 327 -4.29 -10.32 4.75
C GLU A 327 -3.36 -9.83 5.86
N VAL A 328 -3.80 -8.80 6.59
CA VAL A 328 -3.02 -8.14 7.64
C VAL A 328 -3.19 -8.89 8.96
N VAL A 329 -2.08 -9.25 9.60
CA VAL A 329 -2.07 -9.89 10.91
C VAL A 329 -1.03 -9.22 11.79
N LYS A 330 -1.40 -8.98 13.05
CA LYS A 330 -0.50 -8.52 14.09
C LYS A 330 -0.03 -9.70 14.91
N VAL A 331 1.27 -9.81 15.16
CA VAL A 331 1.83 -10.86 16.03
C VAL A 331 2.91 -10.30 16.96
N ASP A 332 3.25 -11.09 17.97
CA ASP A 332 4.40 -10.90 18.85
C ASP A 332 5.41 -12.02 18.57
N PRO A 333 6.57 -11.71 17.96
CA PRO A 333 7.55 -12.73 17.60
C PRO A 333 8.21 -13.40 18.82
N GLU A 334 8.07 -12.85 20.02
CA GLU A 334 8.64 -13.38 21.27
C GLU A 334 7.60 -14.02 22.20
N ALA A 335 6.32 -14.01 21.83
CA ALA A 335 5.27 -14.68 22.59
C ALA A 335 5.42 -16.21 22.61
N ASP A 336 4.70 -16.86 23.54
CA ASP A 336 4.64 -18.33 23.63
C ASP A 336 4.14 -18.98 22.32
N ASP A 337 3.25 -18.29 21.60
CA ASP A 337 2.80 -18.63 20.25
C ASP A 337 3.00 -17.43 19.30
N PRO A 338 4.10 -17.38 18.52
CA PRO A 338 4.44 -16.22 17.70
C PRO A 338 3.59 -16.07 16.44
N GLU A 339 2.67 -16.99 16.16
CA GLU A 339 1.72 -16.90 15.05
C GLU A 339 0.31 -16.47 15.49
N GLU A 340 0.06 -16.37 16.80
CA GLU A 340 -1.24 -15.97 17.35
C GLU A 340 -1.55 -14.50 17.01
N PRO A 341 -2.70 -14.20 16.39
CA PRO A 341 -3.09 -12.83 16.08
C PRO A 341 -3.34 -11.98 17.34
N ILE A 342 -2.98 -10.70 17.25
CA ILE A 342 -3.21 -9.71 18.30
C ILE A 342 -4.22 -8.65 17.80
N ALA A 343 -5.32 -8.51 18.53
CA ALA A 343 -6.33 -7.49 18.24
C ALA A 343 -5.92 -6.09 18.73
N GLY A 344 -6.40 -5.05 18.03
CA GLY A 344 -6.37 -3.67 18.51
C GLY A 344 -5.31 -2.75 17.90
N ALA A 345 -4.42 -3.24 17.04
CA ALA A 345 -3.46 -2.36 16.34
C ALA A 345 -4.17 -1.62 15.21
N THR A 346 -3.87 -0.33 15.01
CA THR A 346 -4.30 0.40 13.81
C THR A 346 -3.15 0.46 12.80
N VAL A 347 -3.39 -0.10 11.62
CA VAL A 347 -2.40 -0.20 10.54
C VAL A 347 -2.93 0.53 9.30
N GLU A 348 -2.14 1.44 8.77
CA GLU A 348 -2.41 2.09 7.48
C GLU A 348 -1.75 1.29 6.35
N ILE A 349 -2.52 0.99 5.30
CA ILE A 349 -1.98 0.49 4.05
C ILE A 349 -1.76 1.68 3.13
N ARG A 350 -0.53 1.84 2.64
CA ARG A 350 -0.12 2.94 1.77
C ARG A 350 0.41 2.44 0.45
N ASP A 351 0.11 3.15 -0.62
CA ASP A 351 0.59 2.83 -1.98
C ASP A 351 2.06 3.24 -2.21
N ALA A 352 2.54 3.08 -3.44
CA ALA A 352 3.89 3.44 -3.85
C ALA A 352 4.19 4.96 -3.78
N GLU A 353 3.16 5.80 -3.69
CA GLU A 353 3.24 7.25 -3.51
C GLU A 353 3.15 7.68 -2.03
N ASP A 354 3.10 6.73 -1.09
CA ASP A 354 2.91 6.94 0.36
C ASP A 354 1.55 7.55 0.71
N GLU A 355 0.55 7.40 -0.17
CA GLU A 355 -0.83 7.80 0.09
C GLU A 355 -1.59 6.65 0.77
N VAL A 356 -2.39 6.98 1.80
CA VAL A 356 -3.18 5.99 2.55
C VAL A 356 -4.36 5.52 1.69
N VAL A 357 -4.37 4.24 1.35
CA VAL A 357 -5.44 3.61 0.56
C VAL A 357 -6.47 2.90 1.44
N GLU A 358 -6.07 2.42 2.62
CA GLU A 358 -6.95 1.78 3.60
C GLU A 358 -6.39 1.92 5.02
N THR A 359 -7.27 1.88 6.03
CA THR A 359 -6.87 1.80 7.44
C THR A 359 -7.58 0.62 8.09
N VAL A 360 -6.81 -0.33 8.63
CA VAL A 360 -7.32 -1.55 9.23
C VAL A 360 -7.02 -1.59 10.73
N THR A 361 -7.99 -2.03 11.52
CA THR A 361 -7.77 -2.41 12.91
C THR A 361 -7.61 -3.92 12.98
N THR A 362 -6.53 -4.41 13.58
CA THR A 362 -6.27 -5.85 13.67
C THR A 362 -7.22 -6.52 14.66
N GLU A 363 -7.56 -7.78 14.41
CA GLU A 363 -8.48 -8.57 15.23
C GLU A 363 -7.79 -9.86 15.70
N ASP A 364 -8.52 -10.71 16.45
CA ASP A 364 -8.06 -12.04 16.88
C ASP A 364 -7.95 -13.06 15.72
N GLU A 365 -8.26 -12.62 14.49
CA GLU A 365 -8.06 -13.35 13.24
C GLU A 365 -7.43 -12.39 12.20
N PRO A 366 -6.72 -12.91 11.17
CA PRO A 366 -6.18 -12.06 10.11
C PRO A 366 -7.27 -11.28 9.37
N VAL A 367 -7.02 -9.99 9.10
CA VAL A 367 -8.00 -9.08 8.49
C VAL A 367 -7.69 -8.87 7.01
N ALA A 368 -8.66 -9.15 6.15
CA ALA A 368 -8.51 -9.03 4.70
C ALA A 368 -8.88 -7.63 4.19
N VAL A 369 -7.94 -6.96 3.53
CA VAL A 369 -8.13 -5.75 2.73
C VAL A 369 -8.23 -6.17 1.26
N ASN A 370 -9.46 -6.16 0.75
CA ASN A 370 -9.79 -6.66 -0.60
C ASN A 370 -9.71 -5.54 -1.65
N ASP A 371 -9.76 -5.94 -2.92
CA ASP A 371 -9.90 -5.05 -4.07
C ASP A 371 -8.78 -3.99 -4.21
N LEU A 372 -7.58 -4.31 -3.70
CA LEU A 372 -6.40 -3.46 -3.87
C LEU A 372 -5.85 -3.62 -5.29
N PRO A 373 -5.66 -2.53 -6.07
CA PRO A 373 -5.01 -2.62 -7.38
C PRO A 373 -3.66 -3.34 -7.33
N LEU A 374 -3.27 -4.00 -8.41
CA LEU A 374 -1.91 -4.58 -8.48
C LEU A 374 -0.86 -3.46 -8.37
N GLY A 375 0.14 -3.65 -7.52
CA GLY A 375 1.11 -2.61 -7.18
C GLY A 375 1.97 -2.96 -5.97
N ASP A 376 2.86 -2.03 -5.62
CA ASP A 376 3.69 -2.08 -4.43
C ASP A 376 3.03 -1.25 -3.31
N TYR A 377 3.08 -1.78 -2.08
CA TYR A 377 2.44 -1.20 -0.91
C TYR A 377 3.34 -1.27 0.32
N THR A 378 2.97 -0.52 1.36
CA THR A 378 3.52 -0.64 2.71
C THR A 378 2.40 -0.70 3.74
N ALA A 379 2.57 -1.50 4.78
CA ALA A 379 1.75 -1.47 5.98
C ALA A 379 2.51 -0.73 7.09
N VAL A 380 1.89 0.27 7.71
CA VAL A 380 2.48 1.11 8.75
C VAL A 380 1.58 1.09 9.97
N GLU A 381 2.07 0.61 11.10
CA GLU A 381 1.35 0.73 12.37
C GLU A 381 1.37 2.19 12.84
N VAL A 382 0.19 2.76 13.07
CA VAL A 382 0.03 4.13 13.57
C VAL A 382 -0.47 4.19 15.01
N ASP A 383 -1.02 3.08 15.51
CA ASP A 383 -1.45 2.91 16.90
C ASP A 383 -1.24 1.46 17.31
N ALA A 384 -0.50 1.24 18.39
CA ALA A 384 -0.17 -0.10 18.88
C ALA A 384 -1.29 -0.63 19.80
N PRO A 385 -1.48 -1.95 19.90
CA PRO A 385 -2.38 -2.53 20.90
C PRO A 385 -1.95 -2.19 22.33
N ASP A 386 -2.92 -2.19 23.25
CA ASP A 386 -2.66 -2.00 24.69
C ASP A 386 -1.59 -2.99 25.20
N GLY A 387 -0.59 -2.47 25.89
CA GLY A 387 0.52 -3.26 26.46
C GLY A 387 1.59 -3.69 25.44
N TYR A 388 1.58 -3.16 24.21
CA TYR A 388 2.62 -3.39 23.20
C TYR A 388 3.38 -2.10 22.87
N ILE A 389 4.67 -2.25 22.56
CA ILE A 389 5.52 -1.14 22.12
C ILE A 389 5.17 -0.78 20.69
N GLN A 390 4.99 0.51 20.40
CA GLN A 390 4.67 0.97 19.05
C GLN A 390 5.87 0.83 18.11
N ASP A 391 5.66 0.21 16.94
CA ASP A 391 6.67 0.11 15.90
C ASP A 391 6.15 0.64 14.56
N GLN A 392 6.54 1.88 14.23
CA GLN A 392 6.15 2.54 12.98
C GLN A 392 7.02 2.11 11.77
N THR A 393 7.85 1.08 11.89
CA THR A 393 8.68 0.57 10.79
C THR A 393 7.79 0.06 9.64
N PRO A 394 7.86 0.63 8.43
CA PRO A 394 7.00 0.19 7.32
C PRO A 394 7.30 -1.25 6.88
N VAL A 395 6.26 -2.06 6.71
CA VAL A 395 6.33 -3.44 6.20
C VAL A 395 5.96 -3.45 4.70
N PRO A 396 6.91 -3.65 3.78
CA PRO A 396 6.63 -3.63 2.34
C PRO A 396 5.99 -4.95 1.85
N PHE A 397 5.04 -4.85 0.92
CA PHE A 397 4.46 -6.01 0.21
C PHE A 397 4.04 -5.62 -1.22
N SER A 398 3.84 -6.61 -2.10
CA SER A 398 3.48 -6.37 -3.51
C SER A 398 2.38 -7.32 -3.99
N LEU A 399 1.43 -6.80 -4.76
CA LEU A 399 0.38 -7.56 -5.45
C LEU A 399 0.70 -7.58 -6.95
N THR A 400 1.08 -8.73 -7.48
CA THR A 400 1.56 -8.89 -8.87
C THR A 400 0.65 -9.73 -9.76
N GLU A 401 -0.25 -10.51 -9.17
CA GLU A 401 -1.18 -11.38 -9.90
C GLU A 401 -2.64 -11.08 -9.50
N ALA A 402 -3.55 -11.10 -10.47
CA ALA A 402 -4.97 -10.90 -10.22
C ALA A 402 -5.52 -11.96 -9.25
N GLY A 403 -6.21 -11.52 -8.20
CA GLY A 403 -6.73 -12.39 -7.15
C GLY A 403 -5.67 -12.92 -6.17
N GLN A 404 -4.41 -12.45 -6.21
CA GLN A 404 -3.39 -12.80 -5.22
C GLN A 404 -3.85 -12.39 -3.82
N THR A 405 -3.65 -13.28 -2.85
CA THR A 405 -3.74 -12.94 -1.42
C THR A 405 -2.33 -12.94 -0.83
N GLU A 406 -1.88 -11.78 -0.36
CA GLU A 406 -0.58 -11.61 0.28
C GLU A 406 -0.78 -11.50 1.79
N ARG A 407 -0.05 -12.30 2.57
CA ARG A 407 -0.12 -12.24 4.04
C ARG A 407 0.90 -11.22 4.56
N VAL A 408 0.41 -10.16 5.18
CA VAL A 408 1.21 -9.05 5.70
C VAL A 408 1.29 -9.17 7.22
N VAL A 409 2.49 -9.49 7.73
CA VAL A 409 2.74 -9.67 9.16
C VAL A 409 3.34 -8.40 9.74
N VAL A 410 2.67 -7.83 10.74
CA VAL A 410 3.11 -6.65 11.49
C VAL A 410 3.50 -7.09 12.90
N GLU A 411 4.75 -6.89 13.28
CA GLU A 411 5.35 -7.43 14.52
C GLU A 411 5.54 -6.33 15.57
N ASN A 412 5.19 -6.59 16.84
CA ASN A 412 5.49 -5.70 17.98
C ASN A 412 5.98 -6.58 19.11
N LEU A 413 6.86 -6.03 19.93
CA LEU A 413 7.24 -6.64 21.18
C LEU A 413 6.25 -6.21 22.27
N LYS A 414 5.87 -7.17 23.12
CA LYS A 414 5.11 -6.84 24.33
C LYS A 414 5.91 -5.86 25.18
N GLY A 415 5.22 -4.83 25.65
CA GLY A 415 5.78 -3.81 26.53
C GLY A 415 6.18 -4.38 27.90
N PRO A 416 6.88 -3.55 28.69
CA PRO A 416 7.27 -3.93 30.03
C PRO A 416 6.06 -4.02 30.97
N ASP A 417 6.13 -4.94 31.92
CA ASP A 417 5.19 -5.08 33.03
C ASP A 417 5.86 -4.53 34.29
N VAL A 418 5.14 -3.72 35.06
CA VAL A 418 5.67 -3.03 36.24
C VAL A 418 4.84 -3.40 37.45
N THR A 419 5.51 -3.82 38.52
CA THR A 419 4.90 -4.00 39.84
C THR A 419 5.67 -3.21 40.87
N THR A 420 5.00 -2.70 41.90
CA THR A 420 5.61 -1.80 42.88
C THR A 420 5.54 -2.37 44.30
N GLN A 421 6.42 -1.87 45.16
CA GLN A 421 6.47 -2.14 46.60
C GLN A 421 6.79 -0.86 47.36
N ALA A 422 5.74 -0.15 47.72
CA ALA A 422 5.80 1.00 48.58
C ALA A 422 6.16 0.61 50.03
N THR A 423 6.66 1.60 50.76
CA THR A 423 6.74 1.53 52.23
C THR A 423 5.33 1.28 52.78
N ALA A 424 5.08 0.13 53.41
CA ALA A 424 3.71 -0.24 53.83
C ALA A 424 3.19 0.63 54.98
N GLU A 425 3.99 0.81 56.03
CA GLU A 425 3.63 1.59 57.21
C GLU A 425 4.79 2.50 57.61
N GLN A 426 4.50 3.71 58.11
CA GLN A 426 5.52 4.65 58.57
C GLN A 426 4.96 5.62 59.64
N TYR A 427 5.85 6.24 60.43
CA TYR A 427 5.49 7.36 61.30
C TYR A 427 5.65 8.73 60.61
N VAL A 428 4.82 9.70 61.01
CA VAL A 428 4.96 11.11 60.57
C VAL A 428 6.37 11.61 60.82
N GLY A 429 6.96 12.28 59.82
CA GLY A 429 8.31 12.85 59.90
C GLY A 429 9.44 11.91 59.47
N LEU A 430 9.14 10.64 59.18
CA LEU A 430 10.09 9.68 58.60
C LEU A 430 9.87 9.53 57.08
N PRO A 431 10.92 9.22 56.30
CA PRO A 431 10.81 9.11 54.85
C PRO A 431 10.03 7.87 54.41
N ILE A 432 9.21 8.03 53.37
CA ILE A 432 8.55 6.94 52.62
C ILE A 432 9.06 6.94 51.19
N HIS A 433 9.11 5.75 50.60
CA HIS A 433 9.59 5.50 49.24
C HIS A 433 8.84 4.33 48.60
N ASP A 434 9.03 4.18 47.29
CA ASP A 434 8.52 3.09 46.47
C ASP A 434 9.63 2.50 45.60
N THR A 435 9.47 1.24 45.22
CA THR A 435 10.39 0.45 44.41
C THR A 435 9.59 -0.30 43.35
N ALA A 436 9.97 -0.15 42.08
CA ALA A 436 9.38 -0.88 40.97
C ALA A 436 10.24 -2.10 40.58
N ASP A 437 9.62 -3.26 40.37
CA ASP A 437 10.18 -4.40 39.65
C ASP A 437 9.62 -4.37 38.21
N VAL A 438 10.51 -4.12 37.25
CA VAL A 438 10.19 -3.99 35.82
C VAL A 438 10.63 -5.27 35.10
N THR A 439 9.69 -5.93 34.43
CA THR A 439 9.94 -7.14 33.64
C THR A 439 9.53 -6.95 32.18
N GLY A 440 9.94 -7.86 31.29
CA GLY A 440 9.63 -7.76 29.86
C GLY A 440 10.62 -6.90 29.06
N HIS A 441 10.21 -6.48 27.86
CA HIS A 441 11.05 -5.69 26.97
C HIS A 441 10.98 -4.21 27.35
N VAL A 442 12.12 -3.60 27.64
CA VAL A 442 12.22 -2.18 27.99
C VAL A 442 12.96 -1.46 26.85
N PRO A 443 12.31 -0.56 26.10
CA PRO A 443 12.98 0.27 25.10
C PRO A 443 14.11 1.11 25.71
N ASP A 444 15.16 1.35 24.94
CA ASP A 444 16.25 2.24 25.35
C ASP A 444 15.73 3.64 25.69
N ASP A 445 16.33 4.26 26.70
CA ASP A 445 16.02 5.61 27.18
C ASP A 445 14.55 5.78 27.66
N SER A 446 13.90 4.69 28.09
CA SER A 446 12.60 4.76 28.78
C SER A 446 12.73 5.48 30.12
N VAL A 447 11.66 6.12 30.59
CA VAL A 447 11.64 6.94 31.81
C VAL A 447 10.59 6.43 32.77
N LEU A 448 11.00 6.11 33.99
CA LEU A 448 10.12 5.75 35.10
C LEU A 448 10.02 6.91 36.08
N THR A 449 8.79 7.22 36.50
CA THR A 449 8.48 8.20 37.54
C THR A 449 7.50 7.63 38.54
N PHE A 450 7.54 8.13 39.78
CA PHE A 450 6.59 7.81 40.83
C PHE A 450 5.89 9.07 41.29
N GLU A 451 4.57 9.05 41.30
CA GLU A 451 3.73 10.10 41.82
C GLU A 451 3.06 9.65 43.13
N LEU A 452 3.00 10.53 44.11
CA LEU A 452 2.36 10.27 45.39
C LEU A 452 1.14 11.16 45.57
N TYR A 453 0.07 10.57 46.10
CA TYR A 453 -1.22 11.18 46.34
C TYR A 453 -1.67 10.99 47.79
N GLY A 454 -2.57 11.84 48.26
CA GLY A 454 -3.11 11.79 49.62
C GLY A 454 -2.49 12.80 50.61
N PRO A 455 -2.74 12.65 51.92
CA PRO A 455 -3.46 11.55 52.53
C PRO A 455 -4.97 11.60 52.24
N SER A 456 -5.63 10.44 52.07
CA SER A 456 -7.10 10.35 51.91
C SER A 456 -7.67 9.02 52.42
N ASP A 457 -8.95 9.01 52.81
CA ASP A 457 -9.64 7.81 53.32
C ASP A 457 -9.98 6.78 52.22
N GLU A 458 -9.98 7.21 50.96
CA GLU A 458 -10.28 6.40 49.78
C GLU A 458 -9.24 6.73 48.68
N PRO A 459 -8.94 5.81 47.74
CA PRO A 459 -8.01 6.07 46.64
C PRO A 459 -8.46 7.26 45.79
N ALA A 460 -7.65 8.32 45.77
CA ALA A 460 -7.93 9.57 45.08
C ALA A 460 -6.67 10.15 44.43
N CYS A 461 -6.35 9.69 43.22
CA CYS A 461 -5.12 10.03 42.51
C CYS A 461 -5.35 11.04 41.37
N GLU A 462 -5.87 12.23 41.69
CA GLU A 462 -6.11 13.30 40.69
C GLU A 462 -4.99 14.34 40.65
N ASP A 463 -4.53 14.82 41.82
CA ASP A 463 -3.49 15.85 41.94
C ASP A 463 -2.32 15.32 42.80
N PRO A 464 -1.14 15.07 42.22
CA PRO A 464 -0.02 14.53 42.98
C PRO A 464 0.53 15.58 43.96
N ILE A 465 0.81 15.14 45.18
CA ILE A 465 1.48 15.96 46.21
C ILE A 465 3.01 15.86 46.13
N PHE A 466 3.52 14.84 45.44
CA PHE A 466 4.93 14.62 45.17
C PHE A 466 5.11 13.86 43.86
N SER A 467 6.22 14.14 43.17
CA SER A 467 6.70 13.44 41.99
C SER A 467 8.18 13.19 42.18
N SER A 468 8.64 11.97 41.91
CA SER A 468 10.06 11.61 41.98
C SER A 468 10.88 12.30 40.89
N GLU A 469 12.20 12.29 41.05
CA GLU A 469 13.11 12.43 39.90
C GLU A 469 12.88 11.30 38.88
N GLU A 470 13.18 11.60 37.62
CA GLU A 470 13.09 10.65 36.49
C GLU A 470 14.20 9.61 36.57
N ILE A 471 13.85 8.33 36.42
CA ILE A 471 14.80 7.22 36.33
C ILE A 471 14.84 6.74 34.88
N THR A 472 16.00 6.86 34.23
CA THR A 472 16.19 6.35 32.86
C THR A 472 16.53 4.86 32.86
N LEU A 473 15.86 4.10 32.01
CA LEU A 473 15.89 2.65 31.90
C LEU A 473 16.28 2.20 30.49
N SER A 474 16.97 1.06 30.41
CA SER A 474 17.29 0.38 29.14
C SER A 474 17.19 -1.15 29.26
N GLU A 475 16.82 -1.65 30.44
CA GLU A 475 16.69 -3.08 30.71
C GLU A 475 15.66 -3.30 31.83
N SER A 476 15.24 -4.55 32.00
CA SER A 476 14.42 -5.00 33.12
C SER A 476 15.23 -5.02 34.42
N GLY A 477 14.58 -4.81 35.57
CA GLY A 477 15.23 -4.85 36.87
C GLY A 477 14.41 -4.20 37.98
N GLU A 478 15.02 -4.14 39.17
CA GLU A 478 14.46 -3.47 40.33
C GLU A 478 14.98 -2.02 40.40
N TYR A 479 14.06 -1.07 40.50
CA TYR A 479 14.32 0.37 40.47
C TYR A 479 13.63 1.06 41.64
N GLN A 480 14.44 1.45 42.62
CA GLN A 480 13.99 2.28 43.73
C GLN A 480 14.11 3.76 43.36
N MET A 481 13.13 4.57 43.77
CA MET A 481 13.25 6.02 43.66
C MET A 481 14.49 6.56 44.40
N SER A 482 15.18 7.53 43.79
CA SER A 482 16.37 8.17 44.38
C SER A 482 16.04 9.15 45.51
N ASP A 483 14.86 9.77 45.41
CA ASP A 483 14.33 10.71 46.39
C ASP A 483 13.35 10.04 47.34
N HIS A 484 12.89 10.78 48.35
CA HIS A 484 11.88 10.32 49.29
C HIS A 484 10.89 11.45 49.60
N TYR A 485 9.69 11.06 50.01
CA TYR A 485 8.73 11.98 50.59
C TYR A 485 8.73 11.83 52.12
N THR A 486 8.62 12.94 52.85
CA THR A 486 8.48 12.91 54.32
C THR A 486 7.09 13.44 54.69
N PRO A 487 6.15 12.55 55.06
CA PRO A 487 4.82 12.93 55.48
C PRO A 487 4.85 13.86 56.69
N THR A 488 3.93 14.83 56.70
CA THR A 488 3.78 15.78 57.81
C THR A 488 2.44 15.64 58.54
N GLU A 489 1.56 14.77 58.04
CA GLU A 489 0.25 14.47 58.60
C GLU A 489 0.05 12.95 58.52
N PRO A 490 -0.66 12.33 59.49
CA PRO A 490 -1.01 10.91 59.41
C PRO A 490 -2.13 10.68 58.39
N GLY A 491 -2.24 9.45 57.89
CA GLY A 491 -3.26 9.02 56.94
C GLY A 491 -2.70 8.08 55.88
N THR A 492 -3.56 7.66 54.96
CA THR A 492 -3.21 6.73 53.89
C THR A 492 -2.80 7.48 52.63
N TYR A 493 -1.65 7.11 52.07
CA TYR A 493 -1.05 7.66 50.86
C TYR A 493 -1.04 6.62 49.74
N TYR A 494 -1.14 7.09 48.49
CA TYR A 494 -1.26 6.24 47.30
C TYR A 494 -0.18 6.60 46.28
N TRP A 495 0.53 5.60 45.77
CA TRP A 495 1.54 5.74 44.73
C TRP A 495 0.96 5.41 43.35
N ILE A 496 1.47 6.07 42.32
CA ILE A 496 1.29 5.65 40.92
C ILE A 496 2.65 5.76 40.25
N GLU A 497 3.13 4.67 39.70
CA GLU A 497 4.26 4.65 38.79
C GLU A 497 3.81 4.83 37.34
N GLU A 498 4.61 5.53 36.55
CA GLU A 498 4.42 5.63 35.11
C GLU A 498 5.76 5.37 34.40
N LEU A 499 5.75 4.42 33.47
CA LEU A 499 6.86 4.10 32.59
C LEU A 499 6.52 4.56 31.17
N THR A 500 7.31 5.48 30.64
CA THR A 500 7.16 6.02 29.28
C THR A 500 8.37 5.71 28.40
N SER A 501 8.17 5.50 27.10
CA SER A 501 9.26 5.43 26.12
C SER A 501 9.93 6.79 25.91
N ALA A 502 11.10 6.80 25.25
CA ALA A 502 11.83 8.04 24.92
C ALA A 502 11.04 9.02 24.03
N ASP A 503 10.13 8.48 23.21
CA ASP A 503 9.21 9.18 22.32
C ASP A 503 7.89 9.58 22.99
N GLY A 504 7.67 9.17 24.25
CA GLY A 504 6.56 9.58 25.10
C GLY A 504 5.34 8.67 25.07
N GLN A 505 5.45 7.46 24.51
CA GLN A 505 4.42 6.43 24.63
C GLN A 505 4.36 5.97 26.10
N VAL A 506 3.16 5.92 26.70
CA VAL A 506 2.97 5.28 28.01
C VAL A 506 3.05 3.77 27.82
N LEU A 507 4.06 3.14 28.39
CA LEU A 507 4.33 1.71 28.28
C LEU A 507 3.66 0.92 29.42
N SER A 508 3.63 1.50 30.61
CA SER A 508 2.91 0.98 31.78
C SER A 508 2.55 2.12 32.73
N ARG A 509 1.41 2.00 33.42
CA ARG A 509 0.99 2.94 34.47
C ARG A 509 0.21 2.19 35.56
N GLY A 510 0.57 2.44 36.83
CA GLY A 510 -0.05 1.84 38.01
C GLY A 510 -1.53 2.20 38.19
N GLU A 511 -2.25 1.39 38.96
CA GLU A 511 -3.67 1.54 39.24
C GLU A 511 -3.90 2.07 40.67
N CYS A 512 -4.19 3.36 40.81
CA CYS A 512 -4.43 4.02 42.11
C CYS A 512 -5.01 3.12 43.22
N GLY A 513 -4.18 2.79 44.20
CA GLY A 513 -4.57 1.99 45.36
C GLY A 513 -4.51 0.49 45.13
N ALA A 514 -3.74 0.03 44.14
CA ALA A 514 -3.40 -1.37 43.99
C ALA A 514 -2.55 -1.86 45.17
N ASP A 515 -2.52 -3.19 45.35
CA ASP A 515 -1.67 -3.82 46.35
C ASP A 515 -0.20 -3.48 46.07
N GLY A 516 0.52 -2.98 47.07
CA GLY A 516 1.90 -2.51 46.90
C GLY A 516 2.04 -1.01 46.59
N GLU A 517 0.94 -0.31 46.28
CA GLU A 517 0.92 1.13 46.01
C GLU A 517 0.42 1.97 47.20
N VAL A 518 0.28 1.38 48.39
CA VAL A 518 -0.35 2.03 49.56
C VAL A 518 0.64 2.16 50.73
N THR A 519 0.70 3.35 51.31
CA THR A 519 1.48 3.64 52.53
C THR A 519 0.57 4.21 53.62
N ASP A 520 0.46 3.54 54.76
CA ASP A 520 -0.25 4.02 55.94
C ASP A 520 0.71 4.77 56.88
N VAL A 521 0.40 6.03 57.16
CA VAL A 521 1.22 6.89 58.03
C VAL A 521 0.52 7.15 59.35
N TYR A 522 1.18 6.83 60.46
CA TYR A 522 0.67 6.99 61.82
C TYR A 522 1.34 8.15 62.56
N ASP A 523 0.64 8.72 63.53
CA ASP A 523 1.27 9.62 64.49
C ASP A 523 2.35 8.88 65.28
N VAL A 524 3.38 9.61 65.71
CA VAL A 524 4.44 9.04 66.56
C VAL A 524 3.83 8.62 67.91
N PRO A 525 3.99 7.35 68.34
CA PRO A 525 3.50 6.89 69.63
C PRO A 525 4.20 7.59 70.80
N ASP A 526 3.45 7.83 71.86
CA ASP A 526 3.96 8.37 73.11
C ASP A 526 4.62 7.24 73.93
N VAL A 527 5.73 7.54 74.60
CA VAL A 527 6.41 6.66 75.54
C VAL A 527 6.60 7.37 76.89
N SER A 528 6.43 6.61 77.97
CA SER A 528 6.77 7.00 79.34
C SER A 528 7.26 5.77 80.11
N THR A 529 7.84 5.91 81.29
CA THR A 529 8.43 4.78 82.04
C THR A 529 7.94 4.64 83.49
N GLN A 530 8.29 3.52 84.10
CA GLN A 530 8.05 3.21 85.50
C GLN A 530 9.24 2.44 86.11
N ALA A 531 10.23 3.20 86.58
CA ALA A 531 11.42 2.67 87.23
C ALA A 531 11.11 2.10 88.62
N VAL A 532 11.91 1.12 89.04
CA VAL A 532 11.91 0.67 90.44
C VAL A 532 12.44 1.82 91.32
N PRO A 533 11.68 2.36 92.29
CA PRO A 533 12.01 3.65 92.91
C PRO A 533 13.13 3.59 93.97
N ASP A 534 13.25 2.49 94.71
CA ASP A 534 14.21 2.34 95.82
C ASP A 534 14.89 0.98 95.77
N GLN A 535 16.22 0.95 95.91
CA GLN A 535 16.99 -0.29 95.99
C GLN A 535 18.23 -0.22 96.89
N LEU A 536 18.83 -1.38 97.21
CA LEU A 536 20.12 -1.51 97.89
C LEU A 536 21.28 -1.71 96.90
N VAL A 537 22.48 -1.23 97.26
CA VAL A 537 23.72 -1.54 96.51
C VAL A 537 23.90 -3.06 96.37
N GLY A 538 24.16 -3.52 95.14
CA GLY A 538 24.36 -4.94 94.83
C GLY A 538 23.09 -5.70 94.46
N GLU A 539 21.92 -5.07 94.47
CA GLU A 539 20.67 -5.61 93.93
C GLU A 539 20.34 -4.98 92.56
N PRO A 540 19.76 -5.74 91.62
CA PRO A 540 19.48 -5.23 90.28
C PRO A 540 18.39 -4.15 90.29
N ILE A 541 18.56 -3.13 89.45
CA ILE A 541 17.56 -2.11 89.15
C ILE A 541 17.03 -2.31 87.73
N THR A 542 15.74 -2.05 87.54
CA THR A 542 15.00 -2.26 86.29
C THR A 542 14.01 -1.14 86.04
N ASP A 543 13.61 -1.01 84.79
CA ASP A 543 12.59 -0.08 84.31
C ASP A 543 11.56 -0.78 83.41
N THR A 544 10.42 -0.15 83.20
CA THR A 544 9.31 -0.61 82.36
C THR A 544 8.77 0.56 81.55
N ALA A 545 8.86 0.48 80.23
CA ALA A 545 8.24 1.45 79.34
C ALA A 545 6.74 1.20 79.22
N ILE A 546 5.98 2.27 79.03
CA ILE A 546 4.53 2.31 78.82
C ILE A 546 4.33 3.08 77.51
N VAL A 547 3.98 2.35 76.45
CA VAL A 547 3.79 2.90 75.10
C VAL A 547 2.30 3.06 74.82
N SER A 548 1.90 4.19 74.25
CA SER A 548 0.52 4.46 73.83
C SER A 548 0.43 5.12 72.46
N GLY A 549 -0.63 4.82 71.72
CA GLY A 549 -0.80 5.24 70.33
C GLY A 549 -0.84 4.04 69.39
N ASP A 550 -0.80 4.31 68.09
CA ASP A 550 -0.66 3.30 67.06
C ASP A 550 0.83 2.92 66.95
N VAL A 551 1.12 1.61 66.88
CA VAL A 551 2.49 1.10 66.84
C VAL A 551 2.64 0.21 65.61
N ILE A 552 3.61 0.53 64.77
CA ILE A 552 3.93 -0.25 63.56
C ILE A 552 4.87 -1.42 63.89
N GLU A 553 4.76 -2.52 63.12
CA GLU A 553 5.57 -3.72 63.31
C GLU A 553 7.07 -3.41 63.22
N GLY A 554 7.86 -3.94 64.17
CA GLY A 554 9.30 -3.70 64.25
C GLY A 554 9.71 -2.50 65.11
N THR A 555 8.75 -1.75 65.66
CA THR A 555 9.04 -0.75 66.70
C THR A 555 9.63 -1.43 67.94
N ALA A 556 10.65 -0.82 68.52
CA ALA A 556 11.31 -1.32 69.73
C ALA A 556 11.55 -0.20 70.74
N VAL A 557 11.78 -0.56 72.00
CA VAL A 557 12.20 0.37 73.06
C VAL A 557 13.55 -0.02 73.63
N GLU A 558 14.40 0.98 73.86
CA GLU A 558 15.72 0.85 74.48
C GLU A 558 15.79 1.77 75.71
N PHE A 559 16.49 1.34 76.76
CA PHE A 559 16.62 2.11 77.99
C PHE A 559 18.08 2.47 78.22
N GLU A 560 18.35 3.73 78.51
CA GLU A 560 19.63 4.23 78.96
C GLU A 560 19.56 4.64 80.43
N LEU A 561 20.61 4.30 81.18
CA LEU A 561 20.74 4.61 82.60
C LEU A 561 21.90 5.55 82.83
N TYR A 562 21.67 6.54 83.68
CA TYR A 562 22.61 7.60 84.03
C TYR A 562 22.82 7.70 85.54
N GLY A 563 23.96 8.23 85.96
CA GLY A 563 24.31 8.43 87.36
C GLY A 563 25.25 7.36 87.95
N PRO A 564 25.41 7.29 89.28
CA PRO A 564 24.66 8.06 90.27
C PRO A 564 25.04 9.55 90.24
N SER A 565 24.06 10.46 90.34
CA SER A 565 24.25 11.92 90.34
C SER A 565 23.20 12.63 91.20
N ASP A 566 23.57 13.77 91.80
CA ASP A 566 22.64 14.62 92.55
C ASP A 566 21.68 15.41 91.63
N GLU A 567 22.01 15.54 90.34
CA GLU A 567 21.24 16.28 89.32
C GLU A 567 21.03 15.42 88.05
N PRO A 568 19.87 15.52 87.37
CA PRO A 568 19.56 14.78 86.15
C PRO A 568 20.25 15.40 84.93
N THR A 569 21.51 15.05 84.69
CA THR A 569 22.31 15.62 83.58
C THR A 569 22.24 14.80 82.29
N CYS A 570 22.01 13.48 82.38
CA CYS A 570 21.89 12.52 81.28
C CYS A 570 22.77 12.78 80.04
N GLU A 571 24.09 12.96 80.23
CA GLU A 571 25.03 13.23 79.12
C GLU A 571 25.77 11.96 78.64
N ASP A 572 26.15 11.06 79.56
CA ASP A 572 26.90 9.84 79.27
C ASP A 572 26.22 8.64 79.96
N PRO A 573 25.59 7.72 79.21
CA PRO A 573 24.93 6.57 79.82
C PRO A 573 25.96 5.59 80.40
N ILE A 574 25.68 5.09 81.60
CA ILE A 574 26.49 4.06 82.27
C ILE A 574 26.00 2.64 81.94
N PHE A 575 24.81 2.53 81.35
CA PHE A 575 24.21 1.30 80.89
C PHE A 575 23.18 1.61 79.78
N THR A 576 23.14 0.76 78.76
CA THR A 576 22.13 0.74 77.69
C THR A 576 21.59 -0.68 77.64
N SER A 577 20.27 -0.85 77.64
CA SER A 577 19.62 -2.16 77.62
C SER A 577 19.70 -2.82 76.26
N GLU A 578 19.40 -4.12 76.19
CA GLU A 578 18.93 -4.72 74.94
C GLU A 578 17.57 -4.10 74.54
N GLN A 579 17.28 -4.06 73.24
CA GLN A 579 16.02 -3.58 72.72
C GLN A 579 14.89 -4.58 72.99
N VAL A 580 13.70 -4.04 73.31
CA VAL A 580 12.48 -4.83 73.54
C VAL A 580 11.48 -4.52 72.43
N ASP A 581 11.03 -5.56 71.72
CA ASP A 581 10.01 -5.42 70.68
C ASP A 581 8.68 -4.89 71.25
N VAL A 582 8.12 -3.87 70.59
CA VAL A 582 6.84 -3.23 70.93
C VAL A 582 5.84 -3.54 69.81
N PRO A 583 5.11 -4.67 69.88
CA PRO A 583 4.15 -5.06 68.83
C PRO A 583 2.81 -4.32 68.88
N GLU A 584 2.47 -3.68 70.01
CA GLU A 584 1.24 -2.91 70.20
C GLU A 584 1.40 -1.90 71.36
N ALA A 585 0.37 -1.12 71.69
CA ALA A 585 0.38 -0.28 72.89
C ALA A 585 0.34 -1.15 74.16
N GLY A 586 1.18 -0.86 75.15
CA GLY A 586 1.31 -1.70 76.34
C GLY A 586 2.48 -1.37 77.27
N GLU A 587 2.72 -2.28 78.21
CA GLU A 587 3.82 -2.21 79.17
C GLU A 587 4.95 -3.18 78.77
N TYR A 588 6.17 -2.66 78.68
CA TYR A 588 7.35 -3.36 78.17
C TYR A 588 8.49 -3.25 79.18
N PRO A 589 8.63 -4.25 80.10
CA PRO A 589 9.74 -4.28 81.03
C PRO A 589 11.04 -4.57 80.27
N MET A 590 12.12 -3.91 80.66
CA MET A 590 13.44 -4.24 80.13
C MET A 590 13.80 -5.70 80.47
N THR A 591 14.50 -6.37 79.55
CA THR A 591 14.84 -7.80 79.65
C THR A 591 16.10 -8.06 80.48
N ASP A 592 17.01 -7.08 80.50
CA ASP A 592 18.24 -7.11 81.27
C ASP A 592 18.14 -6.30 82.57
N SER A 593 19.22 -6.24 83.35
CA SER A 593 19.25 -5.44 84.57
C SER A 593 20.64 -4.86 84.82
N TYR A 594 20.68 -3.68 85.45
CA TYR A 594 21.91 -3.08 85.94
C TYR A 594 22.04 -3.34 87.44
N THR A 595 23.23 -3.71 87.92
CA THR A 595 23.49 -3.89 89.37
C THR A 595 24.43 -2.79 89.87
N PRO A 596 23.90 -1.79 90.60
CA PRO A 596 24.69 -0.68 91.12
C PRO A 596 25.75 -1.14 92.12
N SER A 597 26.97 -0.63 91.96
CA SER A 597 28.08 -0.80 92.92
C SER A 597 28.22 0.36 93.90
N GLU A 598 27.50 1.45 93.67
CA GLU A 598 27.54 2.69 94.45
C GLU A 598 26.12 3.12 94.84
N ALA A 599 26.00 3.78 95.99
CA ALA A 599 24.74 4.37 96.44
C ALA A 599 24.58 5.76 95.83
N GLY A 600 23.35 6.15 95.49
CA GLY A 600 23.03 7.44 94.87
C GLY A 600 21.77 7.37 94.02
N THR A 601 21.45 8.48 93.35
CA THR A 601 20.28 8.60 92.48
C THR A 601 20.65 8.29 91.04
N TYR A 602 19.93 7.36 90.43
CA TYR A 602 20.07 6.96 89.03
C TYR A 602 18.86 7.43 88.23
N TYR A 603 19.08 7.79 86.97
CA TYR A 603 18.07 8.35 86.06
C TYR A 603 17.98 7.49 84.81
N TRP A 604 16.76 7.12 84.43
CA TRP A 604 16.46 6.38 83.21
C TRP A 604 16.04 7.34 82.10
N VAL A 605 16.36 7.00 80.85
CA VAL A 605 15.79 7.62 79.65
C VAL A 605 15.50 6.48 78.69
N GLU A 606 14.25 6.37 78.25
CA GLU A 606 13.86 5.44 77.22
C GLU A 606 13.87 6.09 75.83
N HIS A 607 14.13 5.27 74.82
CA HIS A 607 14.11 5.63 73.42
C HIS A 607 13.20 4.66 72.69
N LEU A 608 12.12 5.18 72.11
CA LEU A 608 11.29 4.44 71.17
C LEU A 608 11.93 4.54 69.79
N ILE A 609 12.14 3.39 69.15
CA ILE A 609 12.95 3.22 67.94
C ILE A 609 12.04 2.63 66.86
N ALA A 610 11.94 3.32 65.73
CA ALA A 610 11.22 2.85 64.55
C ALA A 610 11.93 1.66 63.88
N PRO A 611 11.26 0.91 62.98
CA PRO A 611 11.85 -0.27 62.33
C PRO A 611 13.13 0.00 61.54
N ASP A 612 13.34 1.23 61.08
CA ASP A 612 14.55 1.67 60.38
C ASP A 612 15.73 2.01 61.32
N GLY A 613 15.51 1.94 62.64
CA GLY A 613 16.47 2.28 63.68
C GLY A 613 16.45 3.74 64.14
N THR A 614 15.53 4.56 63.63
CA THR A 614 15.42 5.97 64.02
C THR A 614 14.74 6.10 65.39
N VAL A 615 15.33 6.88 66.31
CA VAL A 615 14.67 7.24 67.57
C VAL A 615 13.56 8.24 67.28
N ILE A 616 12.31 7.83 67.54
CA ILE A 616 11.09 8.60 67.24
C ILE A 616 10.52 9.31 68.46
N ALA A 617 10.72 8.79 69.65
CA ALA A 617 10.30 9.40 70.91
C ALA A 617 11.28 9.04 72.03
N SER A 618 11.41 9.91 73.03
CA SER A 618 12.25 9.67 74.21
C SER A 618 11.63 10.25 75.46
N GLY A 619 11.94 9.63 76.61
CA GLY A 619 11.63 10.17 77.95
C GLY A 619 12.42 11.43 78.28
N ASP A 620 11.91 12.21 79.24
CA ASP A 620 12.52 13.47 79.70
C ASP A 620 13.34 13.21 80.97
N CYS A 621 14.67 13.14 80.84
CA CYS A 621 15.59 12.86 81.95
C CYS A 621 15.22 13.55 83.28
N GLY A 622 14.94 12.72 84.28
CA GLY A 622 14.67 13.20 85.65
C GLY A 622 13.19 13.32 85.98
N ASP A 623 12.31 12.79 85.14
CA ASP A 623 10.90 12.63 85.47
C ASP A 623 10.69 11.72 86.70
N GLU A 624 9.61 11.95 87.46
CA GLU A 624 9.42 11.30 88.77
C GLU A 624 9.39 9.76 88.69
N ASN A 625 8.98 9.21 87.55
CA ASN A 625 8.93 7.76 87.32
C ASN A 625 10.19 7.20 86.64
N GLU A 626 11.18 8.04 86.32
CA GLU A 626 12.45 7.67 85.70
C GLU A 626 13.60 7.59 86.72
N ILE A 627 13.29 7.61 88.02
CA ILE A 627 14.29 7.73 89.09
C ILE A 627 14.37 6.46 89.94
N THR A 628 15.58 5.92 90.09
CA THR A 628 15.89 4.88 91.07
C THR A 628 16.88 5.40 92.12
N THR A 629 16.49 5.40 93.39
CA THR A 629 17.39 5.73 94.51
C THR A 629 18.02 4.47 95.09
N VAL A 630 19.35 4.37 95.04
CA VAL A 630 20.10 3.24 95.58
C VAL A 630 20.72 3.63 96.93
N HIS A 631 20.33 2.91 97.98
CA HIS A 631 20.81 3.09 99.35
C HIS A 631 22.02 2.19 99.63
N PRO A 632 22.95 2.59 100.52
CA PRO A 632 24.08 1.76 100.90
C PRO A 632 23.62 0.39 101.39
N GLY A 633 24.22 -0.68 100.87
CA GLY A 633 24.03 -2.02 101.41
C GLY A 633 24.47 -2.04 102.88
N ASP A 634 23.69 -2.72 103.72
CA ASP A 634 23.87 -2.76 105.16
C ASP A 634 25.27 -3.32 105.52
N THR A 635 26.27 -2.46 105.69
CA THR A 635 27.59 -2.87 106.19
C THR A 635 27.54 -2.90 107.72
N ASP A 636 27.37 -4.12 108.23
CA ASP A 636 27.75 -4.57 109.58
C ASP A 636 27.17 -3.79 110.79
N GLU A 637 26.15 -4.38 111.44
CA GLU A 637 26.12 -4.39 112.91
C GLU A 637 25.41 -5.64 113.46
N LEU A 638 26.19 -6.56 114.03
CA LEU A 638 25.71 -7.52 115.04
C LEU A 638 25.40 -6.74 116.33
N PRO A 639 24.19 -6.84 116.92
CA PRO A 639 24.05 -6.64 118.34
C PRO A 639 24.09 -7.96 119.12
N ASP A 640 24.95 -7.88 120.13
CA ASP A 640 25.22 -8.78 121.23
C ASP A 640 23.98 -9.18 122.05
N THR A 641 24.17 -10.31 122.73
CA THR A 641 23.32 -11.16 123.56
C THR A 641 22.36 -10.50 124.56
N GLY A 642 21.13 -11.05 124.67
CA GLY A 642 20.15 -10.59 125.67
C GLY A 642 18.82 -11.32 125.80
N ALA A 643 18.81 -12.67 125.84
CA ALA A 643 17.79 -13.55 126.45
C ALA A 643 16.34 -13.60 125.92
N GLY A 644 15.96 -14.76 125.34
CA GLY A 644 14.58 -15.26 125.29
C GLY A 644 14.26 -16.12 124.06
N GLY A 645 14.61 -17.41 124.07
CA GLY A 645 14.42 -18.37 122.96
C GLY A 645 12.98 -18.53 122.47
N LEU A 646 12.79 -18.57 121.13
CA LEU A 646 12.70 -19.74 120.22
C LEU A 646 11.27 -20.33 120.16
N GLY A 647 10.61 -20.54 119.02
CA GLY A 647 10.87 -20.48 117.56
C GLY A 647 9.54 -20.91 116.87
N MET A 648 9.25 -20.87 115.57
CA MET A 648 9.97 -20.81 114.29
C MET A 648 8.89 -20.43 113.23
N ALA A 649 9.16 -19.46 112.35
CA ALA A 649 9.47 -19.60 110.91
C ALA A 649 8.30 -19.97 109.98
N ALA A 650 7.94 -19.05 109.07
CA ALA A 650 8.16 -19.17 107.62
C ALA A 650 7.49 -18.00 106.88
N ALA A 651 8.29 -17.20 106.18
CA ALA A 651 7.83 -16.27 105.15
C ALA A 651 7.53 -17.07 103.87
N ALA A 652 6.42 -16.73 103.21
CA ALA A 652 6.15 -17.09 101.83
C ALA A 652 5.58 -15.83 101.15
N GLY A 653 6.37 -15.26 100.23
CA GLY A 653 5.92 -14.24 99.30
C GLY A 653 4.81 -14.80 98.42
N MET A 654 3.72 -14.05 98.30
CA MET A 654 2.52 -14.45 97.58
C MET A 654 2.55 -13.84 96.18
N LEU A 655 2.91 -14.69 95.21
CA LEU A 655 2.68 -14.50 93.78
C LEU A 655 1.16 -14.36 93.54
N MET A 656 0.70 -13.23 93.01
CA MET A 656 -0.69 -13.05 92.56
C MET A 656 -0.77 -13.36 91.06
N LEU A 657 -1.07 -14.62 90.73
CA LEU A 657 -1.55 -15.02 89.40
C LEU A 657 -3.05 -14.73 89.29
N ALA A 658 -3.43 -13.72 88.50
CA ALA A 658 -4.81 -13.53 88.08
C ALA A 658 -5.05 -14.26 86.75
N ALA A 659 -5.54 -15.50 86.84
CA ALA A 659 -6.08 -16.22 85.67
C ALA A 659 -7.53 -15.77 85.41
N GLY A 660 -7.74 -14.94 84.39
CA GLY A 660 -9.05 -14.61 83.84
C GLY A 660 -9.45 -15.62 82.76
N ALA A 661 -10.32 -16.57 83.10
CA ALA A 661 -10.91 -17.49 82.13
C ALA A 661 -12.01 -16.79 81.32
N TYR A 662 -11.76 -16.49 80.04
CA TYR A 662 -12.80 -16.09 79.10
C TYR A 662 -13.36 -17.32 78.37
N THR A 663 -14.66 -17.53 78.49
CA THR A 663 -15.39 -18.65 77.89
C THR A 663 -15.82 -18.27 76.48
N VAL A 664 -15.22 -18.90 75.46
CA VAL A 664 -15.65 -18.77 74.06
C VAL A 664 -16.99 -19.50 73.88
N ARG A 665 -18.05 -18.72 73.65
CA ARG A 665 -19.38 -19.21 73.27
C ARG A 665 -19.40 -19.43 71.75
N ARG A 666 -19.23 -20.68 71.31
CA ARG A 666 -19.48 -21.10 69.92
C ARG A 666 -20.96 -20.94 69.61
N THR A 667 -21.30 -20.00 68.72
CA THR A 667 -22.61 -19.95 68.07
C THR A 667 -22.49 -20.64 66.72
N ALA A 668 -23.07 -21.84 66.61
CA ALA A 668 -23.24 -22.52 65.34
C ALA A 668 -24.40 -21.86 64.58
N LEU A 669 -24.16 -21.39 63.36
CA LEU A 669 -25.19 -21.07 62.39
C LEU A 669 -25.33 -22.25 61.42
N SER A 670 -26.47 -22.93 61.53
CA SER A 670 -26.91 -23.98 60.61
C SER A 670 -27.61 -23.36 59.40
N ARG A 671 -27.32 -23.92 58.23
CA ARG A 671 -28.11 -23.82 56.99
C ARG A 671 -29.63 -23.91 57.22
N SER A 672 -30.39 -23.08 56.50
CA SER A 672 -31.68 -23.47 55.91
C SER A 672 -31.96 -22.63 54.67
N THR A 673 -32.28 -23.34 53.60
CA THR A 673 -32.76 -22.94 52.27
C THR A 673 -34.01 -22.05 52.26
N SER A 674 -34.03 -21.07 51.35
CA SER A 674 -35.07 -20.86 50.32
C SER A 674 -34.59 -19.84 49.31
#